data_AF-A0A1Y1V3F6-F1
#
_entry.id   AF-A0A1Y1V3F6-F1
#
_cell.length_a   1.000
_cell.length_b   1.000
_cell.length_c   1.000
_cell.angle_alpha   90.00
_cell.angle_beta   90.00
_cell.angle_gamma   90.00
#
_symmetry.space_group_name_H-M   'P 1'
#
loop_
_entity.id
_entity.type
_entity.pdbx_description
1 polymer ?
#
loop_
_entity_poly.entity_id
_entity_poly.type
_entity_poly.pdbx_seq_one_letter_code
_entity_poly.pdbx_strand_id
1 'polypeptide(L)'
;MDTHSDCMDYQWFFLGDYILQQLTHLGIKNIFGIPGDYILDFVHLIEKFPGIDFINTCDENGAAIAADVYARINKVGCLCITYGVGGLKTLNALANAFVEKSPVIMISGSPPIIEKSKFNNSYLLHHEITKKNIQLTMVREVTCYQAILNDPFTAITELNKAFEALKKYSKPIYIELPKDFTFKKAYNLKHPSLSIVASVNTSCNSNFTSTLWEAASEMIHLIKNSQQALVMIGLEVDRFNAQNLVMEFIERTQLPFCTTVMGKSTFGENNRLFAGCYVGKMSNKEVYNYVESCDCCIMIGVQITDTVSGMFSSKRILKNDDNIRISMDNIQINNHCYKDINMIQILDLILTDEVFQEDLCIIHANCHAYYHSFSLPPTFKASCSLSSNDDNHENISSFPSDNENGKEKNYGKDSDNKSTKGKEWKTNLPSSFLRRILDFEPSVYRPLQNDAIYRIINRWINSNTTVICDVGDPSFGTYDLFMPKGSIYINPAIYLSLGFGIPGALGACAADPERRVIAICGDGGFQMTCQEISAIARYHYHPTIIVINNNGYTTEKGLDKGIKKANTIHSWNYEKLIELVGAGRYIGNIHTEKDLDLALCHCFDMTSVTALSSNGTTYEKDIKTNTNHDTIDYDQSTQDYFYVEEKDNKRSTLSKKENTLPWSTEIVDKIYSKDNNGFVSYSEYWRSIMKKKEEDEGYKMKNNNNLKEDCPHYYNEKRLKKEEKKHYQKSSDSNLNSNNNNNNNTYYLSIIEINLNEMEMSYGSQRFITLSQQKESL
;
A
#
# COMPACT_ATOMS: atom_id res chain seq x y z
N MET A 1 19.06 60.73 20.84
CA MET A 1 17.86 59.89 20.92
C MET A 1 17.24 59.91 19.54
N ASP A 2 17.58 58.93 18.71
CA ASP A 2 16.78 58.58 17.54
C ASP A 2 16.84 57.05 17.47
N THR A 3 15.76 56.46 17.96
CA THR A 3 15.53 55.02 17.99
C THR A 3 15.27 54.56 16.55
N HIS A 4 16.19 53.77 16.00
CA HIS A 4 15.84 52.85 14.92
C HIS A 4 14.76 51.91 15.46
N SER A 5 13.49 52.16 15.12
CA SER A 5 12.46 51.16 15.30
C SER A 5 12.70 50.09 14.25
N ASP A 6 13.13 48.91 14.67
CA ASP A 6 12.93 47.69 13.89
C ASP A 6 11.42 47.53 13.70
N CYS A 7 10.91 48.01 12.56
CA CYS A 7 9.55 47.77 12.15
C CYS A 7 9.43 46.26 11.87
N MET A 8 8.96 45.52 12.87
CA MET A 8 8.45 44.17 12.68
C MET A 8 7.39 44.23 11.58
N ASP A 9 7.71 43.80 10.38
CA ASP A 9 6.74 43.76 9.28
C ASP A 9 5.62 42.76 9.64
N TYR A 10 4.43 43.26 9.91
CA TYR A 10 3.27 42.42 10.25
C TYR A 10 2.56 41.94 9.00
N GLN A 11 2.16 40.66 8.96
CA GLN A 11 1.28 40.12 7.91
C GLN A 11 0.00 39.53 8.52
N TRP A 12 -1.13 39.96 7.98
CA TRP A 12 -2.45 39.45 8.33
C TRP A 12 -2.89 38.43 7.28
N PHE A 13 -3.38 37.29 7.73
CA PHE A 13 -3.94 36.24 6.86
C PHE A 13 -5.39 35.97 7.22
N PHE A 14 -6.22 35.64 6.25
CA PHE A 14 -7.46 34.93 6.56
C PHE A 14 -7.10 33.52 7.02
N LEU A 15 -7.68 33.10 8.14
CA LEU A 15 -7.25 31.87 8.80
C LEU A 15 -7.45 30.63 7.93
N GLY A 16 -8.59 30.53 7.23
CA GLY A 16 -8.84 29.45 6.27
C GLY A 16 -7.81 29.41 5.15
N ASP A 17 -7.49 30.55 4.53
CA ASP A 17 -6.48 30.64 3.47
C ASP A 17 -5.10 30.23 3.98
N TYR A 18 -4.73 30.66 5.19
CA TYR A 18 -3.47 30.26 5.82
C TYR A 18 -3.41 28.75 6.02
N ILE A 19 -4.47 28.12 6.54
CA ILE A 19 -4.52 26.67 6.71
C ILE A 19 -4.30 25.97 5.36
N LEU A 20 -5.04 26.36 4.31
CA LEU A 20 -4.92 25.72 2.99
C LEU A 20 -3.52 25.90 2.37
N GLN A 21 -2.92 27.09 2.50
CA GLN A 21 -1.53 27.31 2.08
C GLN A 21 -0.56 26.37 2.80
N GLN A 22 -0.73 26.15 4.10
CA GLN A 22 0.10 25.21 4.87
C GLN A 22 -0.12 23.77 4.42
N LEU A 23 -1.37 23.35 4.18
CA LEU A 23 -1.66 22.00 3.68
C LEU A 23 -1.00 21.76 2.31
N THR A 24 -1.08 22.73 1.39
CA THR A 24 -0.41 22.64 0.08
C THR A 24 1.12 22.60 0.22
N HIS A 25 1.72 23.38 1.15
CA HIS A 25 3.15 23.29 1.44
C HIS A 25 3.58 21.93 2.01
N LEU A 26 2.68 21.23 2.71
CA LEU A 26 2.89 19.85 3.16
C LEU A 26 2.65 18.82 2.04
N GLY A 27 2.38 19.26 0.82
CA GLY A 27 2.16 18.40 -0.34
C GLY A 27 0.77 17.77 -0.39
N ILE A 28 -0.19 18.24 0.39
CA ILE A 28 -1.56 17.71 0.39
C ILE A 28 -2.29 18.24 -0.83
N LYS A 29 -2.81 17.30 -1.64
CA LYS A 29 -3.66 17.58 -2.80
C LYS A 29 -5.11 17.15 -2.57
N ASN A 30 -5.35 16.22 -1.65
CA ASN A 30 -6.67 15.68 -1.37
C ASN A 30 -6.96 15.75 0.13
N ILE A 31 -8.09 16.35 0.48
CA ILE A 31 -8.65 16.37 1.84
C ILE A 31 -9.87 15.46 1.86
N PHE A 32 -9.89 14.48 2.77
CA PHE A 32 -11.01 13.54 2.88
C PHE A 32 -12.03 14.02 3.90
N GLY A 33 -13.31 13.78 3.68
CA GLY A 33 -14.30 14.12 4.68
C GLY A 33 -15.75 14.07 4.23
N ILE A 34 -16.60 14.52 5.15
CA ILE A 34 -18.03 14.71 4.92
C ILE A 34 -18.37 16.15 5.33
N PRO A 35 -19.05 16.92 4.47
CA PRO A 35 -19.44 18.28 4.81
C PRO A 35 -20.47 18.27 5.95
N GLY A 36 -20.38 19.29 6.80
CA GLY A 36 -21.38 19.57 7.82
C GLY A 36 -21.39 21.04 8.16
N ASP A 37 -22.49 21.52 8.73
CA ASP A 37 -22.84 22.93 8.86
C ASP A 37 -21.79 23.80 9.59
N TYR A 38 -21.02 23.23 10.53
CA TYR A 38 -19.94 23.92 11.22
C TYR A 38 -18.65 24.05 10.40
N ILE A 39 -18.46 23.28 9.33
CA ILE A 39 -17.25 23.31 8.49
C ILE A 39 -17.52 23.77 7.05
N LEU A 40 -18.78 24.00 6.65
CA LEU A 40 -19.16 24.36 5.27
C LEU A 40 -18.40 25.56 4.69
N ASP A 41 -18.16 26.60 5.48
CA ASP A 41 -17.42 27.78 5.02
C ASP A 41 -15.99 27.42 4.59
N PHE A 42 -15.36 26.49 5.31
CA PHE A 42 -14.02 25.99 4.97
C PHE A 42 -14.04 25.04 3.79
N VAL A 43 -15.06 24.17 3.68
CA VAL A 43 -15.26 23.32 2.48
C VAL A 43 -15.46 24.17 1.22
N HIS A 44 -16.25 25.24 1.31
CA HIS A 44 -16.44 26.19 0.22
C HIS A 44 -15.13 26.89 -0.18
N LEU A 45 -14.26 27.15 0.80
CA LEU A 45 -12.94 27.71 0.54
C LEU A 45 -12.05 26.68 -0.16
N ILE A 46 -12.07 25.41 0.26
CA ILE A 46 -11.32 24.30 -0.38
C ILE A 46 -11.68 24.19 -1.87
N GLU A 47 -12.97 24.16 -2.21
CA GLU A 47 -13.44 24.03 -3.61
C GLU A 47 -12.94 25.15 -4.54
N LYS A 48 -12.56 26.30 -3.98
CA LYS A 48 -12.06 27.47 -4.72
C LYS A 48 -10.54 27.60 -4.67
N PHE A 49 -9.87 26.82 -3.82
CA PHE A 49 -8.44 26.96 -3.59
C PHE A 49 -7.67 26.09 -4.60
N PRO A 50 -6.74 26.66 -5.38
CA PRO A 50 -6.06 25.91 -6.44
C PRO A 50 -5.12 24.85 -5.89
N GLY A 51 -5.16 23.66 -6.48
CA GLY A 51 -4.21 22.58 -6.20
C GLY A 51 -4.55 21.69 -5.00
N ILE A 52 -5.75 21.83 -4.43
CA ILE A 52 -6.27 20.96 -3.39
C ILE A 52 -7.75 20.66 -3.65
N ASP A 53 -8.15 19.41 -3.47
CA ASP A 53 -9.50 18.92 -3.72
C ASP A 53 -10.12 18.33 -2.45
N PHE A 54 -11.44 18.46 -2.34
CA PHE A 54 -12.23 17.80 -1.30
C PHE A 54 -12.77 16.46 -1.81
N ILE A 55 -12.29 15.37 -1.21
CA ILE A 55 -12.73 14.00 -1.47
C ILE A 55 -13.85 13.65 -0.51
N ASN A 56 -15.08 13.73 -1.00
CA ASN A 56 -16.29 13.41 -0.25
C ASN A 56 -16.43 11.89 -0.09
N THR A 57 -16.47 11.42 1.16
CA THR A 57 -16.61 10.00 1.50
C THR A 57 -18.03 9.66 1.93
N CYS A 58 -18.29 8.37 2.21
CA CYS A 58 -19.60 7.90 2.67
C CYS A 58 -19.74 7.89 4.19
N ASP A 59 -18.65 7.64 4.92
CA ASP A 59 -18.62 7.73 6.39
C ASP A 59 -17.34 8.44 6.90
N GLU A 60 -17.42 9.07 8.07
CA GLU A 60 -16.29 9.80 8.67
C GLU A 60 -15.15 8.88 9.12
N ASN A 61 -15.44 7.65 9.55
CA ASN A 61 -14.39 6.67 9.85
C ASN A 61 -13.69 6.23 8.55
N GLY A 62 -14.45 6.07 7.45
CA GLY A 62 -13.90 5.83 6.11
C GLY A 62 -12.97 6.96 5.65
N ALA A 63 -13.38 8.22 5.83
CA ALA A 63 -12.54 9.38 5.54
C ALA A 63 -11.22 9.37 6.33
N ALA A 64 -11.29 9.04 7.61
CA ALA A 64 -10.12 9.01 8.48
C ALA A 64 -9.14 7.90 8.09
N ILE A 65 -9.63 6.71 7.70
CA ILE A 65 -8.79 5.63 7.17
C ILE A 65 -8.17 6.02 5.81
N ALA A 66 -8.94 6.64 4.92
CA ALA A 66 -8.44 7.11 3.64
C ALA A 66 -7.34 8.17 3.83
N ALA A 67 -7.53 9.12 4.76
CA ALA A 67 -6.52 10.11 5.13
C ALA A 67 -5.26 9.48 5.75
N ASP A 68 -5.40 8.43 6.58
CA ASP A 68 -4.27 7.66 7.10
C ASP A 68 -3.46 7.00 5.97
N VAL A 69 -4.11 6.24 5.09
CA VAL A 69 -3.42 5.58 3.97
C VAL A 69 -2.80 6.59 3.01
N TYR A 70 -3.52 7.67 2.72
CA TYR A 70 -2.98 8.79 1.94
C TYR A 70 -1.73 9.35 2.59
N ALA A 71 -1.70 9.54 3.93
CA ALA A 71 -0.53 10.02 4.65
C ALA A 71 0.69 9.07 4.53
N ARG A 72 0.46 7.75 4.47
CA ARG A 72 1.55 6.76 4.33
C ARG A 72 2.22 6.82 2.96
N ILE A 73 1.53 7.31 1.93
CA ILE A 73 2.06 7.44 0.56
C ILE A 73 2.52 8.87 0.30
N ASN A 74 1.65 9.86 0.57
CA ASN A 74 1.88 11.28 0.35
C ASN A 74 2.66 11.98 1.48
N LYS A 75 3.09 11.23 2.51
CA LYS A 75 3.79 11.71 3.72
C LYS A 75 2.98 12.55 4.70
N VAL A 76 1.87 13.18 4.30
CA VAL A 76 0.89 13.82 5.18
C VAL A 76 -0.51 13.63 4.60
N GLY A 77 -1.50 13.35 5.45
CA GLY A 77 -2.91 13.25 5.08
C GLY A 77 -3.77 14.24 5.85
N CYS A 78 -4.92 14.60 5.29
CA CYS A 78 -5.85 15.54 5.92
C CYS A 78 -7.29 15.03 5.88
N LEU A 79 -7.95 15.16 7.03
CA LEU A 79 -9.34 14.85 7.28
C LEU A 79 -10.07 16.14 7.65
N CYS A 80 -11.23 16.40 7.06
CA CYS A 80 -12.04 17.59 7.31
C CYS A 80 -13.50 17.23 7.58
N ILE A 81 -14.00 17.54 8.77
CA ILE A 81 -15.26 17.01 9.31
C ILE A 81 -15.99 18.02 10.21
N THR A 82 -17.26 17.75 10.51
CA THR A 82 -18.06 18.58 11.42
C THR A 82 -17.95 18.16 12.89
N TYR A 83 -18.23 19.11 13.79
CA TYR A 83 -18.13 18.93 15.23
C TYR A 83 -19.04 17.82 15.78
N GLY A 84 -18.60 17.17 16.84
CA GLY A 84 -19.37 16.23 17.64
C GLY A 84 -19.60 14.92 16.91
N VAL A 85 -20.65 14.86 16.08
CA VAL A 85 -21.04 13.63 15.40
C VAL A 85 -19.98 13.12 14.43
N GLY A 86 -19.36 14.02 13.67
CA GLY A 86 -18.27 13.66 12.77
C GLY A 86 -17.01 13.33 13.54
N GLY A 87 -16.60 14.21 14.45
CA GLY A 87 -15.36 14.06 15.23
C GLY A 87 -15.27 12.74 15.98
N LEU A 88 -16.37 12.32 16.61
CA LEU A 88 -16.36 11.12 17.44
C LEU A 88 -16.37 9.82 16.63
N LYS A 89 -16.96 9.82 15.43
CA LYS A 89 -16.89 8.67 14.52
C LYS A 89 -15.48 8.40 14.03
N THR A 90 -14.62 9.42 13.96
CA THR A 90 -13.25 9.28 13.45
C THR A 90 -12.27 8.68 14.46
N LEU A 91 -12.64 8.57 15.74
CA LEU A 91 -11.73 8.22 16.83
C LEU A 91 -11.02 6.87 16.63
N ASN A 92 -11.73 5.85 16.14
CA ASN A 92 -11.15 4.53 15.92
C ASN A 92 -10.05 4.57 14.84
N ALA A 93 -10.31 5.22 13.71
CA ALA A 93 -9.33 5.42 12.65
C ALA A 93 -8.18 6.35 13.07
N LEU A 94 -8.42 7.37 13.89
CA LEU A 94 -7.36 8.21 14.44
C LEU A 94 -6.48 7.45 15.44
N ALA A 95 -7.06 6.58 16.26
CA ALA A 95 -6.29 5.69 17.13
C ALA A 95 -5.37 4.76 16.31
N ASN A 96 -5.90 4.21 15.20
CA ASN A 96 -5.10 3.46 14.23
C ASN A 96 -3.93 4.30 13.71
N ALA A 97 -4.21 5.47 13.14
CA ALA A 97 -3.18 6.37 12.63
C ALA A 97 -2.15 6.77 13.71
N PHE A 98 -2.57 6.93 14.97
CA PHE A 98 -1.71 7.30 16.08
C PHE A 98 -0.69 6.21 16.44
N VAL A 99 -1.13 4.95 16.55
CA VAL A 99 -0.22 3.84 16.90
C VAL A 99 0.63 3.41 15.70
N GLU A 100 0.15 3.64 14.48
CA GLU A 100 0.87 3.36 13.23
C GLU A 100 1.81 4.51 12.80
N LYS A 101 1.94 5.53 13.67
CA LYS A 101 2.71 6.77 13.47
C LYS A 101 2.45 7.42 12.10
N SER A 102 1.18 7.53 11.71
CA SER A 102 0.76 8.25 10.51
C SER A 102 0.48 9.73 10.81
N PRO A 103 1.07 10.66 10.03
CA PRO A 103 0.85 12.10 10.21
C PRO A 103 -0.45 12.56 9.55
N VAL A 104 -1.55 12.47 10.30
CA VAL A 104 -2.90 12.89 9.86
C VAL A 104 -3.31 14.21 10.50
N ILE A 105 -3.77 15.17 9.70
CA ILE A 105 -4.32 16.44 10.18
C ILE A 105 -5.84 16.33 10.21
N MET A 106 -6.44 16.30 11.39
CA MET A 106 -7.89 16.37 11.56
C MET A 106 -8.32 17.83 11.76
N ILE A 107 -9.03 18.38 10.78
CA ILE A 107 -9.70 19.68 10.87
C ILE A 107 -11.16 19.42 11.21
N SER A 108 -11.56 19.79 12.42
CA SER A 108 -12.96 19.78 12.83
C SER A 108 -13.51 21.20 12.80
N GLY A 109 -14.61 21.40 12.09
CA GLY A 109 -15.46 22.56 12.33
C GLY A 109 -15.92 22.56 13.78
N SER A 110 -16.21 23.72 14.34
CA SER A 110 -16.80 23.85 15.67
C SER A 110 -17.83 24.98 15.74
N PRO A 111 -18.71 24.97 16.75
CA PRO A 111 -19.71 26.01 16.88
C PRO A 111 -19.11 27.40 17.01
N PRO A 112 -19.76 28.45 16.47
CA PRO A 112 -19.21 29.78 16.45
C PRO A 112 -19.04 30.34 17.87
N ILE A 113 -17.94 31.07 18.08
CA ILE A 113 -17.59 31.61 19.40
C ILE A 113 -18.63 32.64 19.87
N ILE A 114 -19.15 33.43 18.92
CA ILE A 114 -20.16 34.44 19.22
C ILE A 114 -21.42 33.81 19.82
N GLU A 115 -21.86 32.64 19.34
CA GLU A 115 -23.04 31.98 19.89
C GLU A 115 -22.78 31.40 21.28
N LYS A 116 -21.62 30.75 21.48
CA LYS A 116 -21.21 30.24 22.80
C LYS A 116 -21.12 31.34 23.85
N SER A 117 -20.58 32.50 23.47
CA SER A 117 -20.44 33.67 24.36
C SER A 117 -21.77 34.40 24.59
N LYS A 118 -22.61 34.59 23.57
CA LYS A 118 -23.91 35.29 23.68
C LYS A 118 -24.83 34.68 24.73
N PHE A 119 -24.77 33.37 24.92
CA PHE A 119 -25.60 32.67 25.89
C PHE A 119 -24.86 32.26 27.16
N ASN A 120 -23.63 32.73 27.41
CA ASN A 120 -22.79 32.30 28.54
C ASN A 120 -22.71 30.76 28.68
N ASN A 121 -22.70 30.03 27.55
CA ASN A 121 -22.75 28.56 27.55
C ASN A 121 -23.98 27.97 28.30
N SER A 122 -25.09 28.70 28.34
CA SER A 122 -26.31 28.32 29.07
C SER A 122 -27.08 27.20 28.36
N TYR A 123 -26.99 27.12 27.04
CA TYR A 123 -27.65 26.13 26.20
C TYR A 123 -26.62 25.21 25.54
N LEU A 124 -27.01 23.97 25.24
CA LEU A 124 -26.25 23.09 24.36
C LEU A 124 -26.56 23.47 22.92
N LEU A 125 -25.53 23.47 22.08
CA LEU A 125 -25.69 23.60 20.63
C LEU A 125 -25.90 22.22 20.00
N HIS A 126 -26.51 22.15 18.81
CA HIS A 126 -26.63 20.88 18.11
C HIS A 126 -25.25 20.30 17.83
N HIS A 127 -25.14 18.97 17.90
CA HIS A 127 -23.89 18.21 17.93
C HIS A 127 -23.01 18.37 19.20
N GLU A 128 -23.40 19.15 20.21
CA GLU A 128 -22.77 19.09 21.53
C GLU A 128 -23.40 17.99 22.39
N ILE A 129 -22.56 17.13 22.98
CA ILE A 129 -23.00 16.07 23.90
C ILE A 129 -23.26 16.65 25.30
N THR A 130 -22.34 17.49 25.76
CA THR A 130 -22.40 18.14 27.07
C THR A 130 -21.81 19.54 26.96
N LYS A 131 -21.93 20.34 28.02
CA LYS A 131 -21.31 21.67 28.11
C LYS A 131 -19.77 21.62 28.21
N LYS A 132 -19.19 20.45 28.47
CA LYS A 132 -17.74 20.23 28.40
C LYS A 132 -17.36 19.98 26.94
N ASN A 133 -16.17 20.43 26.52
CA ASN A 133 -15.62 20.05 25.23
C ASN A 133 -15.18 18.57 25.27
N ILE A 134 -16.16 17.69 25.10
CA ILE A 134 -16.03 16.23 25.16
C ILE A 134 -15.26 15.71 23.94
N GLN A 135 -15.44 16.32 22.77
CA GLN A 135 -14.66 16.00 21.59
C GLN A 135 -13.17 16.23 21.86
N LEU A 136 -12.79 17.43 22.32
CA LEU A 136 -11.41 17.75 22.67
C LEU A 136 -10.84 16.78 23.71
N THR A 137 -11.64 16.43 24.73
CA THR A 137 -11.23 15.44 25.75
C THR A 137 -10.90 14.10 25.13
N MET A 138 -11.69 13.60 24.17
CA MET A 138 -11.46 12.29 23.56
C MET A 138 -10.34 12.30 22.52
N VAL A 139 -10.30 13.29 21.62
CA VAL A 139 -9.28 13.35 20.56
C VAL A 139 -7.87 13.52 21.13
N ARG A 140 -7.73 14.10 22.34
CA ARG A 140 -6.45 14.24 23.05
C ARG A 140 -5.71 12.92 23.24
N GLU A 141 -6.43 11.82 23.47
CA GLU A 141 -5.82 10.50 23.70
C GLU A 141 -5.29 9.85 22.41
N VAL A 142 -5.72 10.35 21.24
CA VAL A 142 -5.39 9.79 19.92
C VAL A 142 -4.75 10.83 18.98
N THR A 143 -4.27 11.94 19.51
CA THR A 143 -3.55 12.99 18.76
C THR A 143 -2.36 13.50 19.57
N CYS A 144 -1.26 13.89 18.91
CA CYS A 144 -0.06 14.39 19.58
C CYS A 144 -0.10 15.90 19.87
N TYR A 145 -1.03 16.65 19.26
CA TYR A 145 -1.25 18.07 19.52
C TYR A 145 -2.69 18.47 19.18
N GLN A 146 -3.23 19.46 19.88
CA GLN A 146 -4.57 20.00 19.66
C GLN A 146 -4.53 21.53 19.59
N ALA A 147 -4.77 22.10 18.41
CA ALA A 147 -4.87 23.53 18.19
C ALA A 147 -6.35 23.97 18.21
N ILE A 148 -6.71 24.87 19.12
CA ILE A 148 -8.06 25.45 19.21
C ILE A 148 -8.00 26.87 18.70
N LEU A 149 -8.58 27.14 17.53
CA LEU A 149 -8.39 28.40 16.82
C LEU A 149 -9.45 29.43 17.23
N ASN A 150 -9.50 29.76 18.52
CA ASN A 150 -10.54 30.59 19.11
C ASN A 150 -10.12 32.05 19.38
N ASP A 151 -8.87 32.40 19.10
CA ASP A 151 -8.33 33.75 19.26
C ASP A 151 -7.45 34.12 18.04
N PRO A 152 -7.78 35.20 17.30
CA PRO A 152 -7.03 35.59 16.10
C PRO A 152 -5.58 36.00 16.37
N PHE A 153 -5.21 36.34 17.61
CA PHE A 153 -3.84 36.71 17.96
C PHE A 153 -2.93 35.51 18.23
N THR A 154 -3.50 34.36 18.55
CA THR A 154 -2.76 33.13 18.89
C THR A 154 -2.96 32.00 17.88
N ALA A 155 -4.01 32.05 17.04
CA ALA A 155 -4.38 30.98 16.12
C ALA A 155 -3.23 30.52 15.20
N ILE A 156 -2.48 31.45 14.58
CA ILE A 156 -1.36 31.09 13.70
C ILE A 156 -0.21 30.43 14.48
N THR A 157 0.09 30.93 15.68
CA THR A 157 1.11 30.33 16.56
C THR A 157 0.73 28.91 16.97
N GLU A 158 -0.53 28.68 17.32
CA GLU A 158 -1.04 27.35 17.67
C GLU A 158 -1.04 26.38 16.48
N LEU A 159 -1.37 26.86 15.28
CA LEU A 159 -1.24 26.07 14.05
C LEU A 159 0.21 25.65 13.79
N ASN A 160 1.16 26.58 13.92
CA ASN A 160 2.58 26.29 13.69
C ASN A 160 3.09 25.24 14.67
N LYS A 161 2.76 25.35 15.96
CA LYS A 161 3.08 24.31 16.97
C LYS A 161 2.46 22.96 16.62
N ALA A 162 1.22 22.94 16.11
CA ALA A 162 0.57 21.72 15.68
C ALA A 162 1.32 21.06 14.52
N PHE A 163 1.72 21.83 13.49
CA PHE A 163 2.50 21.30 12.37
C PHE A 163 3.91 20.87 12.77
N GLU A 164 4.55 21.56 13.73
CA GLU A 164 5.81 21.12 14.33
C GLU A 164 5.66 19.78 15.05
N ALA A 165 4.60 19.61 15.84
CA ALA A 165 4.30 18.35 16.51
C ALA A 165 4.01 17.21 15.51
N LEU A 166 3.26 17.50 14.44
CA LEU A 166 2.99 16.56 13.35
C LEU A 166 4.30 16.02 12.75
N LYS A 167 5.24 16.92 12.42
CA LYS A 167 6.55 16.56 11.86
C LYS A 167 7.42 15.81 12.87
N LYS A 168 7.45 16.27 14.13
CA LYS A 168 8.30 15.70 15.17
C LYS A 168 7.90 14.29 15.55
N TYR A 169 6.59 14.04 15.67
CA TYR A 169 6.08 12.78 16.21
C TYR A 169 5.56 11.83 15.13
N SER A 170 5.28 12.34 13.92
CA SER A 170 4.59 11.61 12.85
C SER A 170 3.30 10.97 13.39
N LYS A 171 2.41 11.77 13.98
CA LYS A 171 1.17 11.30 14.61
C LYS A 171 0.02 12.26 14.31
N PRO A 172 -1.24 11.85 14.48
CA PRO A 172 -2.36 12.71 14.22
C PRO A 172 -2.35 14.00 15.04
N ILE A 173 -2.75 15.11 14.45
CA ILE A 173 -3.01 16.38 15.13
C ILE A 173 -4.48 16.78 14.95
N TYR A 174 -5.00 17.52 15.92
CA TYR A 174 -6.36 18.05 15.89
C TYR A 174 -6.33 19.58 15.74
N ILE A 175 -7.13 20.09 14.82
CA ILE A 175 -7.37 21.51 14.61
C ILE A 175 -8.88 21.74 14.75
N GLU A 176 -9.27 22.50 15.78
CA GLU A 176 -10.65 22.96 15.96
C GLU A 176 -10.80 24.35 15.34
N LEU A 177 -11.60 24.44 14.27
CA LEU A 177 -11.88 25.68 13.54
C LEU A 177 -13.32 26.14 13.83
N PRO A 178 -13.52 27.18 14.64
CA PRO A 178 -14.84 27.77 14.83
C PRO A 178 -15.39 28.28 13.50
N LYS A 179 -16.69 28.06 13.27
CA LYS A 179 -17.37 28.47 12.03
C LYS A 179 -17.15 29.95 11.69
N ASP A 180 -17.22 30.83 12.69
CA ASP A 180 -17.02 32.27 12.55
C ASP A 180 -15.54 32.70 12.38
N PHE A 181 -14.61 31.74 12.32
CA PHE A 181 -13.17 31.98 12.23
C PHE A 181 -12.56 31.67 10.87
N THR A 182 -13.23 30.94 9.98
CA THR A 182 -12.75 30.60 8.63
C THR A 182 -12.25 31.85 7.86
N PHE A 183 -13.06 32.91 7.85
CA PHE A 183 -12.74 34.19 7.19
C PHE A 183 -12.27 35.28 8.16
N LYS A 184 -11.84 34.90 9.37
CA LYS A 184 -11.30 35.87 10.34
C LYS A 184 -9.85 36.16 10.00
N LYS A 185 -9.46 37.44 10.07
CA LYS A 185 -8.06 37.83 9.98
C LYS A 185 -7.31 37.40 11.25
N ALA A 186 -6.27 36.62 11.07
CA ALA A 186 -5.37 36.17 12.12
C ALA A 186 -3.99 36.80 11.96
N TYR A 187 -3.34 37.01 13.10
CA TYR A 187 -2.10 37.76 13.24
C TYR A 187 -0.89 36.83 13.14
N ASN A 188 0.02 37.10 12.19
CA ASN A 188 1.31 36.42 12.14
C ASN A 188 2.40 37.40 12.59
N LEU A 189 2.96 37.18 13.78
CA LEU A 189 4.24 37.78 14.13
C LEU A 189 5.26 37.22 13.14
N LYS A 190 5.94 38.07 12.36
CA LYS A 190 7.16 37.64 11.67
C LYS A 190 8.16 37.14 12.71
N HIS A 191 8.07 35.87 13.07
CA HIS A 191 9.29 35.11 13.33
C HIS A 191 10.06 35.12 12.01
N PRO A 192 11.40 35.30 12.04
CA PRO A 192 12.22 35.22 10.83
C PRO A 192 11.78 33.97 10.11
N SER A 193 11.30 34.17 8.88
CA SER A 193 10.63 33.18 8.05
C SER A 193 11.08 31.78 8.44
N LEU A 194 10.18 31.01 9.08
CA LEU A 194 10.19 29.58 8.89
C LEU A 194 9.97 29.42 7.39
N SER A 195 11.05 29.48 6.64
CA SER A 195 11.18 28.83 5.36
C SER A 195 10.82 27.37 5.63
N ILE A 196 9.52 27.09 5.59
CA ILE A 196 9.00 25.72 5.57
C ILE A 196 9.52 25.02 4.30
N VAL A 197 9.92 25.83 3.31
CA VAL A 197 10.84 25.49 2.23
C VAL A 197 12.28 25.83 2.64
N ALA A 198 12.79 25.11 3.63
CA ALA A 198 14.19 24.74 3.62
C ALA A 198 14.16 23.22 3.51
N SER A 199 14.75 22.73 2.43
CA SER A 199 15.20 21.37 2.26
C SER A 199 15.41 20.64 3.59
N VAL A 200 15.12 19.34 3.58
CA VAL A 200 15.85 18.36 4.38
C VAL A 200 17.34 18.51 4.04
N ASN A 201 17.97 19.57 4.54
CA ASN A 201 19.34 19.54 4.98
C ASN A 201 19.13 19.08 6.43
N THR A 202 19.40 17.83 6.83
CA THR A 202 20.77 17.37 7.12
C THR A 202 21.71 18.49 7.58
N SER A 203 21.22 19.52 8.27
CA SER A 203 22.05 20.24 9.23
C SER A 203 21.94 19.49 10.55
N CYS A 204 22.67 18.37 10.62
CA CYS A 204 23.22 17.91 11.88
C CYS A 204 23.94 19.11 12.48
N ASN A 205 23.35 19.75 13.49
CA ASN A 205 24.11 20.67 14.33
C ASN A 205 25.15 19.79 15.02
N SER A 206 26.36 19.84 14.45
CA SER A 206 27.50 18.96 14.64
C SER A 206 28.18 19.18 15.98
N ASN A 207 27.43 19.08 17.07
CA ASN A 207 27.98 18.83 18.39
C ASN A 207 27.56 17.43 18.78
N PHE A 208 28.26 16.43 18.24
CA PHE A 208 28.15 15.06 18.71
C PHE A 208 28.41 15.07 20.21
N THR A 209 27.38 14.76 20.99
CA THR A 209 27.51 14.71 22.44
C THR A 209 28.35 13.50 22.80
N SER A 210 29.04 13.55 23.94
CA SER A 210 29.76 12.37 24.47
C SER A 210 28.81 11.18 24.63
N THR A 211 27.53 11.43 24.95
CA THR A 211 26.47 10.42 25.06
C THR A 211 26.15 9.76 23.71
N LEU A 212 26.10 10.52 22.62
CA LEU A 212 25.87 9.96 21.28
C LEU A 212 27.04 9.08 20.85
N TRP A 213 28.27 9.55 21.10
CA TRP A 213 29.49 8.80 20.80
C TRP A 213 29.57 7.50 21.62
N GLU A 214 29.19 7.54 22.89
CA GLU A 214 29.12 6.37 23.78
C GLU A 214 28.10 5.34 23.28
N ALA A 215 26.89 5.78 22.91
CA ALA A 215 25.86 4.90 22.36
C ALA A 215 26.31 4.23 21.04
N ALA A 216 26.91 5.00 20.13
CA ALA A 216 27.45 4.48 18.87
C ALA A 216 28.59 3.47 19.12
N SER A 217 29.49 3.78 20.06
CA SER A 217 30.59 2.90 20.46
C SER A 217 30.08 1.56 21.03
N GLU A 218 29.09 1.60 21.93
CA GLU A 218 28.50 0.39 22.50
C GLU A 218 27.80 -0.46 21.42
N MET A 219 27.04 0.18 20.53
CA MET A 219 26.37 -0.47 19.41
C MET A 219 27.37 -1.23 18.53
N ILE A 220 28.42 -0.53 18.05
CA ILE A 220 29.43 -1.11 17.16
C ILE A 220 30.22 -2.21 17.87
N HIS A 221 30.54 -2.03 19.15
CA HIS A 221 31.23 -3.06 19.95
C HIS A 221 30.41 -4.35 20.04
N LEU A 222 29.10 -4.24 20.29
CA LEU A 222 28.22 -5.41 20.37
C LEU A 222 28.13 -6.13 19.02
N ILE A 223 28.00 -5.38 17.92
CA ILE A 223 27.95 -5.96 16.56
C ILE A 223 29.25 -6.69 16.25
N LYS A 224 30.42 -6.07 16.48
CA LYS A 224 31.74 -6.68 16.20
C LYS A 224 31.98 -7.98 16.96
N ASN A 225 31.47 -8.10 18.19
CA ASN A 225 31.69 -9.27 19.04
C ASN A 225 30.70 -10.41 18.80
N SER A 226 29.61 -10.14 18.08
CA SER A 226 28.62 -11.15 17.72
C SER A 226 29.18 -12.21 16.75
N GLN A 227 28.55 -13.38 16.72
CA GLN A 227 28.81 -14.45 15.74
C GLN A 227 27.79 -14.43 14.61
N GLN A 228 26.63 -13.85 14.85
CA GLN A 228 25.54 -13.74 13.90
C GLN A 228 24.67 -12.53 14.27
N ALA A 229 24.88 -11.42 13.57
CA ALA A 229 24.00 -10.27 13.67
C ALA A 229 22.98 -10.20 12.52
N LEU A 230 21.87 -9.51 12.78
CA LEU A 230 20.80 -9.23 11.83
C LEU A 230 20.25 -7.83 12.09
N VAL A 231 19.88 -7.12 11.01
CA VAL A 231 19.10 -5.88 11.09
C VAL A 231 17.61 -6.19 10.93
N MET A 232 16.77 -5.72 11.84
CA MET A 232 15.31 -5.81 11.72
C MET A 232 14.72 -4.43 11.49
N ILE A 233 13.99 -4.28 10.39
CA ILE A 233 13.43 -3.02 9.92
C ILE A 233 11.97 -2.89 10.35
N GLY A 234 11.65 -1.81 11.04
CA GLY A 234 10.30 -1.48 11.47
C GLY A 234 9.72 -0.24 10.80
N LEU A 235 8.55 0.17 11.27
CA LEU A 235 7.72 1.19 10.65
C LEU A 235 8.36 2.58 10.64
N GLU A 236 9.17 2.93 11.65
CA GLU A 236 9.68 4.30 11.78
C GLU A 236 10.67 4.67 10.69
N VAL A 237 11.33 3.68 10.07
CA VAL A 237 12.26 3.93 8.98
C VAL A 237 11.55 4.64 7.81
N ASP A 238 10.33 4.24 7.50
CA ASP A 238 9.53 4.94 6.48
C ASP A 238 8.94 6.26 6.98
N ARG A 239 8.41 6.29 8.20
CA ARG A 239 7.74 7.48 8.77
C ARG A 239 8.64 8.68 8.89
N PHE A 240 9.93 8.47 9.14
CA PHE A 240 10.92 9.52 9.32
C PHE A 240 11.90 9.64 8.15
N ASN A 241 11.58 9.02 7.01
CA ASN A 241 12.37 9.10 5.78
C ASN A 241 13.85 8.67 5.96
N ALA A 242 14.09 7.63 6.77
CA ALA A 242 15.42 7.14 7.14
C ALA A 242 15.92 6.00 6.23
N GLN A 243 15.22 5.69 5.14
CA GLN A 243 15.53 4.57 4.24
C GLN A 243 16.98 4.64 3.73
N ASN A 244 17.44 5.81 3.29
CA ASN A 244 18.79 5.96 2.71
C ASN A 244 19.89 5.68 3.75
N LEU A 245 19.79 6.26 4.95
CA LEU A 245 20.76 6.03 6.03
C LEU A 245 20.81 4.55 6.43
N VAL A 246 19.64 3.93 6.59
CA VAL A 246 19.55 2.53 6.99
C VAL A 246 20.07 1.59 5.90
N MET A 247 19.76 1.86 4.63
CA MET A 247 20.29 1.08 3.51
C MET A 247 21.80 1.24 3.39
N GLU A 248 22.33 2.45 3.53
CA GLU A 248 23.78 2.68 3.51
C GLU A 248 24.47 1.92 4.65
N PHE A 249 23.90 1.93 5.86
CA PHE A 249 24.40 1.12 6.98
C PHE A 249 24.41 -0.38 6.67
N ILE A 250 23.34 -0.91 6.09
CA ILE A 250 23.25 -2.32 5.67
C ILE A 250 24.29 -2.63 4.59
N GLU A 251 24.49 -1.75 3.60
CA GLU A 251 25.45 -1.95 2.51
C GLU A 251 26.90 -1.87 3.00
N ARG A 252 27.24 -0.94 3.90
CA ARG A 252 28.59 -0.85 4.47
C ARG A 252 28.90 -2.07 5.33
N THR A 253 27.95 -2.52 6.15
CA THR A 253 28.16 -3.67 7.06
C THR A 253 27.97 -5.04 6.40
N GLN A 254 27.24 -5.11 5.30
CA GLN A 254 26.81 -6.37 4.65
C GLN A 254 25.97 -7.29 5.55
N LEU A 255 25.34 -6.73 6.58
CA LEU A 255 24.48 -7.48 7.47
C LEU A 255 23.20 -7.91 6.75
N PRO A 256 22.77 -9.17 6.91
CA PRO A 256 21.42 -9.60 6.61
C PRO A 256 20.38 -8.70 7.28
N PHE A 257 19.25 -8.51 6.61
CA PHE A 257 18.13 -7.78 7.19
C PHE A 257 16.78 -8.45 6.96
N CYS A 258 15.87 -8.29 7.90
CA CYS A 258 14.47 -8.68 7.78
C CYS A 258 13.56 -7.47 8.05
N THR A 259 12.27 -7.61 7.75
CA THR A 259 11.27 -6.57 8.06
C THR A 259 10.24 -7.11 9.04
N THR A 260 9.65 -6.25 9.85
CA THR A 260 8.32 -6.53 10.42
C THR A 260 7.26 -6.38 9.32
N VAL A 261 6.00 -6.74 9.60
CA VAL A 261 4.88 -6.52 8.67
C VAL A 261 4.80 -5.05 8.24
N MET A 262 4.97 -4.14 9.18
CA MET A 262 4.93 -2.69 8.95
C MET A 262 6.19 -2.13 8.28
N GLY A 263 7.29 -2.89 8.30
CA GLY A 263 8.52 -2.56 7.58
C GLY A 263 8.57 -3.12 6.16
N LYS A 264 7.58 -3.94 5.74
CA LYS A 264 7.52 -4.44 4.35
C LYS A 264 7.43 -3.26 3.39
N SER A 265 8.01 -3.43 2.20
CA SER A 265 8.14 -2.39 1.15
C SER A 265 9.00 -1.16 1.48
N THR A 266 9.51 -1.01 2.71
CA THR A 266 10.51 0.04 3.04
C THR A 266 11.75 -0.07 2.15
N PHE A 267 12.15 -1.31 1.84
CA PHE A 267 13.19 -1.64 0.88
C PHE A 267 12.65 -2.65 -0.13
N GLY A 268 13.29 -2.70 -1.31
CA GLY A 268 13.00 -3.75 -2.28
C GLY A 268 13.44 -5.12 -1.74
N GLU A 269 12.51 -6.06 -1.71
CA GLU A 269 12.73 -7.42 -1.20
C GLU A 269 13.60 -8.29 -2.15
N ASN A 270 13.98 -7.74 -3.32
CA ASN A 270 14.96 -8.34 -4.25
C ASN A 270 16.41 -8.18 -3.80
N ASN A 271 16.68 -7.48 -2.69
CA ASN A 271 18.03 -7.33 -2.16
C ASN A 271 18.59 -8.68 -1.69
N ARG A 272 19.83 -9.01 -2.08
CA ARG A 272 20.48 -10.27 -1.69
C ARG A 272 20.67 -10.46 -0.18
N LEU A 273 20.64 -9.38 0.60
CA LEU A 273 20.76 -9.39 2.07
C LEU A 273 19.39 -9.55 2.75
N PHE A 274 18.28 -9.53 2.01
CA PHE A 274 16.94 -9.65 2.57
C PHE A 274 16.66 -11.10 2.99
N ALA A 275 16.37 -11.28 4.27
CA ALA A 275 16.07 -12.57 4.87
C ALA A 275 14.57 -12.92 4.78
N GLY A 276 13.67 -11.93 4.81
CA GLY A 276 12.22 -12.12 4.75
C GLY A 276 11.45 -11.27 5.76
N CYS A 277 10.13 -11.49 5.84
CA CYS A 277 9.26 -10.86 6.85
C CYS A 277 9.22 -11.68 8.14
N TYR A 278 9.43 -11.03 9.28
CA TYR A 278 9.47 -11.65 10.60
C TYR A 278 8.26 -11.25 11.46
N VAL A 279 7.57 -12.26 11.98
CA VAL A 279 6.35 -12.19 12.82
C VAL A 279 6.35 -13.34 13.84
N GLY A 280 7.47 -13.54 14.55
CA GLY A 280 7.64 -14.68 15.48
C GLY A 280 7.45 -16.03 14.79
N LYS A 281 6.83 -17.02 15.45
CA LYS A 281 6.57 -18.35 14.84
C LYS A 281 5.58 -18.33 13.66
N MET A 282 4.90 -17.20 13.40
CA MET A 282 4.08 -17.05 12.18
C MET A 282 4.91 -16.71 10.94
N SER A 283 6.21 -16.41 11.11
CA SER A 283 7.11 -16.20 9.99
C SER A 283 7.29 -17.49 9.18
N ASN A 284 7.81 -17.36 7.97
CA ASN A 284 8.43 -18.51 7.30
C ASN A 284 9.46 -19.17 8.24
N LYS A 285 9.50 -20.51 8.27
CA LYS A 285 10.34 -21.28 9.20
C LYS A 285 11.84 -20.96 9.05
N GLU A 286 12.31 -20.71 7.83
CA GLU A 286 13.71 -20.33 7.58
C GLU A 286 14.02 -18.96 8.20
N VAL A 287 13.11 -17.99 8.03
CA VAL A 287 13.21 -16.65 8.63
C VAL A 287 13.17 -16.72 10.16
N TYR A 288 12.19 -17.44 10.72
CA TYR A 288 12.06 -17.61 12.16
C TYR A 288 13.34 -18.18 12.78
N ASN A 289 13.83 -19.29 12.24
CA ASN A 289 15.04 -19.93 12.74
C ASN A 289 16.26 -19.00 12.63
N TYR A 290 16.38 -18.25 11.54
CA TYR A 290 17.49 -17.32 11.35
C TYR A 290 17.47 -16.22 12.43
N VAL A 291 16.34 -15.53 12.61
CA VAL A 291 16.20 -14.47 13.61
C VAL A 291 16.39 -15.02 15.03
N GLU A 292 15.76 -16.15 15.37
CA GLU A 292 15.88 -16.70 16.73
C GLU A 292 17.28 -17.24 17.05
N SER A 293 18.08 -17.58 16.04
CA SER A 293 19.46 -18.04 16.22
C SER A 293 20.49 -16.93 16.36
N CYS A 294 20.15 -15.68 16.01
CA CYS A 294 21.10 -14.58 16.02
C CYS A 294 21.48 -14.17 17.45
N ASP A 295 22.76 -13.90 17.69
CA ASP A 295 23.25 -13.46 18.99
C ASP A 295 23.24 -11.94 19.14
N CYS A 296 23.09 -11.18 18.05
CA CYS A 296 22.82 -9.74 18.07
C CYS A 296 21.67 -9.36 17.11
N CYS A 297 20.62 -8.71 17.61
CA CYS A 297 19.53 -8.18 16.78
C CYS A 297 19.50 -6.65 16.84
N ILE A 298 19.65 -6.00 15.68
CA ILE A 298 19.65 -4.55 15.53
C ILE A 298 18.28 -4.13 15.00
N MET A 299 17.39 -3.74 15.90
CA MET A 299 16.02 -3.36 15.60
C MET A 299 15.95 -1.86 15.33
N ILE A 300 15.78 -1.49 14.07
CA ILE A 300 15.72 -0.09 13.61
C ILE A 300 14.28 0.27 13.30
N GLY A 301 13.71 1.17 14.10
CA GLY A 301 12.35 1.67 13.95
C GLY A 301 11.26 0.65 14.28
N VAL A 302 11.58 -0.38 15.06
CA VAL A 302 10.67 -1.46 15.41
C VAL A 302 9.93 -1.13 16.70
N GLN A 303 8.60 -1.08 16.62
CA GLN A 303 7.74 -1.08 17.78
C GLN A 303 7.39 -2.53 18.13
N ILE A 304 7.82 -2.99 19.31
CA ILE A 304 7.55 -4.36 19.77
C ILE A 304 6.13 -4.42 20.33
N THR A 305 5.32 -5.26 19.73
CA THR A 305 3.96 -5.60 20.15
C THR A 305 3.84 -7.12 20.31
N ASP A 306 2.71 -7.57 20.85
CA ASP A 306 2.32 -8.98 20.77
C ASP A 306 2.30 -9.45 19.30
N THR A 307 1.78 -8.66 18.36
CA THR A 307 1.72 -9.02 16.93
C THR A 307 3.11 -9.16 16.31
N VAL A 308 4.01 -8.19 16.49
CA VAL A 308 5.38 -8.22 15.94
C VAL A 308 6.19 -9.37 16.55
N SER A 309 5.98 -9.68 17.83
CA SER A 309 6.61 -10.84 18.48
C SER A 309 5.95 -12.19 18.14
N GLY A 310 4.93 -12.19 17.27
CA GLY A 310 4.17 -13.37 16.89
C GLY A 310 3.44 -13.99 18.09
N MET A 311 2.63 -13.20 18.78
CA MET A 311 1.93 -13.55 20.02
C MET A 311 2.88 -13.99 21.15
N PHE A 312 3.96 -13.22 21.36
CA PHE A 312 5.04 -13.49 22.34
C PHE A 312 5.82 -14.79 22.11
N SER A 313 5.81 -15.30 20.87
CA SER A 313 6.55 -16.52 20.53
C SER A 313 8.02 -16.31 20.18
N SER A 314 8.41 -15.06 19.90
CA SER A 314 9.81 -14.68 19.74
C SER A 314 10.52 -14.61 21.08
N LYS A 315 11.60 -15.36 21.25
CA LYS A 315 12.50 -15.17 22.40
C LYS A 315 13.54 -14.10 22.09
N ARG A 316 13.96 -13.99 20.82
CA ARG A 316 15.04 -13.10 20.42
C ARG A 316 14.71 -11.62 20.67
N ILE A 317 13.59 -11.12 20.14
CA ILE A 317 13.30 -9.68 20.20
C ILE A 317 12.81 -9.23 21.59
N LEU A 318 12.29 -10.18 22.38
CA LEU A 318 11.81 -9.95 23.75
C LEU A 318 12.92 -9.97 24.80
N LYS A 319 14.12 -10.50 24.50
CA LYS A 319 15.27 -10.42 25.40
C LYS A 319 15.72 -8.95 25.55
N ASN A 320 16.15 -8.55 26.75
CA ASN A 320 16.75 -7.23 26.96
C ASN A 320 18.24 -7.25 26.57
N ASP A 321 18.98 -8.28 26.96
CA ASP A 321 20.40 -8.40 26.63
C ASP A 321 20.62 -8.80 25.16
N ASP A 322 21.73 -8.33 24.60
CA ASP A 322 22.24 -8.57 23.25
C ASP A 322 21.31 -8.06 22.14
N ASN A 323 20.46 -7.08 22.45
CA ASN A 323 19.60 -6.39 21.49
C ASN A 323 19.95 -4.90 21.44
N ILE A 324 19.93 -4.35 20.23
CA ILE A 324 20.03 -2.92 19.95
C ILE A 324 18.67 -2.47 19.44
N ARG A 325 18.04 -1.50 20.10
CA ARG A 325 16.78 -0.88 19.68
C ARG A 325 17.03 0.57 19.35
N ILE A 326 16.80 0.93 18.10
CA ILE A 326 16.99 2.27 17.57
C ILE A 326 15.62 2.80 17.19
N SER A 327 15.16 3.86 17.84
CA SER A 327 13.90 4.54 17.51
C SER A 327 14.13 6.04 17.35
N MET A 328 13.12 6.77 16.92
CA MET A 328 13.15 8.23 16.94
C MET A 328 13.07 8.83 18.33
N ASP A 329 12.56 8.08 19.32
CA ASP A 329 12.34 8.58 20.67
C ASP A 329 13.55 8.34 21.59
N ASN A 330 14.25 7.22 21.41
CA ASN A 330 15.44 6.83 22.19
C ASN A 330 16.21 5.67 21.54
N ILE A 331 17.43 5.44 22.02
CA ILE A 331 18.25 4.26 21.71
C ILE A 331 18.38 3.38 22.95
N GLN A 332 18.09 2.09 22.84
CA GLN A 332 18.29 1.11 23.91
C GLN A 332 19.33 0.08 23.45
N ILE A 333 20.40 -0.11 24.22
CA ILE A 333 21.42 -1.12 23.96
C ILE A 333 21.57 -1.93 25.24
N ASN A 334 21.27 -3.22 25.19
CA ASN A 334 21.17 -4.05 26.39
C ASN A 334 20.24 -3.40 27.44
N ASN A 335 20.79 -3.11 28.62
CA ASN A 335 20.09 -2.45 29.73
C ASN A 335 20.32 -0.94 29.78
N HIS A 336 21.13 -0.38 28.87
CA HIS A 336 21.34 1.06 28.75
C HIS A 336 20.26 1.70 27.87
N CYS A 337 19.77 2.86 28.29
CA CYS A 337 18.79 3.65 27.55
C CYS A 337 19.32 5.08 27.40
N TYR A 338 19.64 5.42 26.16
CA TYR A 338 20.12 6.73 25.76
C TYR A 338 18.93 7.58 25.30
N LYS A 339 18.53 8.51 26.17
CA LYS A 339 17.47 9.48 25.90
C LYS A 339 18.00 10.64 25.08
N ASP A 340 17.11 11.34 24.38
CA ASP A 340 17.42 12.54 23.59
C ASP A 340 18.38 12.30 22.41
N ILE A 341 18.56 11.04 22.02
CA ILE A 341 19.27 10.62 20.81
C ILE A 341 18.28 9.86 19.94
N ASN A 342 18.24 10.20 18.65
CA ASN A 342 17.36 9.56 17.68
C ASN A 342 18.12 8.74 16.63
N MET A 343 17.36 7.91 15.91
CA MET A 343 17.82 7.06 14.81
C MET A 343 18.70 7.78 13.79
N ILE A 344 18.31 8.97 13.36
CA ILE A 344 19.02 9.72 12.32
C ILE A 344 20.41 10.12 12.85
N GLN A 345 20.50 10.65 14.07
CA GLN A 345 21.75 11.10 14.67
C GLN A 345 22.76 9.97 14.85
N ILE A 346 22.34 8.82 15.37
CA ILE A 346 23.26 7.69 15.63
C ILE A 346 23.74 7.03 14.33
N LEU A 347 22.86 6.87 13.34
CA LEU A 347 23.25 6.30 12.04
C LEU A 347 24.14 7.27 11.26
N ASP A 348 23.84 8.56 11.24
CA ASP A 348 24.67 9.58 10.59
C ASP A 348 26.09 9.60 11.19
N LEU A 349 26.21 9.58 12.52
CA LEU A 349 27.50 9.51 13.19
C LEU A 349 28.31 8.26 12.78
N ILE A 350 27.67 7.07 12.85
CA ILE A 350 28.33 5.79 12.51
C ILE A 350 28.79 5.77 11.05
N LEU A 351 28.03 6.38 10.15
CA LEU A 351 28.32 6.40 8.71
C LEU A 351 29.39 7.44 8.33
N THR A 352 29.50 8.54 9.06
CA THR A 352 30.34 9.69 8.70
C THR A 352 31.65 9.76 9.45
N ASP A 353 31.72 9.27 10.69
CA ASP A 353 32.96 9.34 11.49
C ASP A 353 34.00 8.30 11.06
N GLU A 354 35.26 8.74 10.92
CA GLU A 354 36.38 7.93 10.45
C GLU A 354 36.61 6.67 11.32
N VAL A 355 36.48 6.77 12.64
CA VAL A 355 36.71 5.65 13.57
C VAL A 355 35.67 4.56 13.33
N PHE A 356 34.40 4.94 13.21
CA PHE A 356 33.34 3.96 12.96
C PHE A 356 33.39 3.41 11.55
N GLN A 357 33.84 4.17 10.55
CA GLN A 357 34.02 3.65 9.20
C GLN A 357 35.03 2.48 9.14
N GLU A 358 36.13 2.56 9.89
CA GLU A 358 37.07 1.43 10.03
C GLU A 358 36.38 0.21 10.67
N ASP A 359 35.57 0.43 11.70
CA ASP A 359 34.80 -0.64 12.35
C ASP A 359 33.76 -1.28 11.43
N LEU A 360 33.08 -0.49 10.60
CA LEU A 360 32.15 -1.01 9.57
C LEU A 360 32.88 -1.90 8.56
N CYS A 361 34.11 -1.56 8.17
CA CYS A 361 34.94 -2.40 7.29
C CYS A 361 35.30 -3.74 7.94
N ILE A 362 35.56 -3.77 9.25
CA ILE A 362 35.80 -5.00 10.00
C ILE A 362 34.54 -5.87 10.02
N ILE A 363 33.38 -5.27 10.31
CA ILE A 363 32.08 -5.97 10.31
C ILE A 363 31.80 -6.55 8.90
N HIS A 364 32.03 -5.76 7.86
CA HIS A 364 31.92 -6.19 6.48
C HIS A 364 32.79 -7.41 6.18
N ALA A 365 34.07 -7.35 6.51
CA ALA A 365 35.01 -8.44 6.23
C ALA A 365 34.58 -9.76 6.90
N ASN A 366 34.07 -9.68 8.14
CA ASN A 366 33.53 -10.84 8.86
C ASN A 366 32.31 -11.44 8.14
N CYS A 367 31.46 -10.60 7.55
CA CYS A 367 30.32 -11.07 6.74
C CYS A 367 30.75 -11.63 5.37
N HIS A 368 31.70 -10.98 4.70
CA HIS A 368 32.13 -11.30 3.33
C HIS A 368 32.94 -12.60 3.23
N ALA A 369 33.78 -12.90 4.23
CA ALA A 369 34.52 -14.16 4.31
C ALA A 369 33.61 -15.40 4.24
N TYR A 370 32.33 -15.25 4.61
CA TYR A 370 31.33 -16.32 4.56
C TYR A 370 30.63 -16.44 3.19
N TYR A 371 30.24 -15.33 2.55
CA TYR A 371 29.51 -15.36 1.27
C TYR A 371 30.31 -15.99 0.12
N HIS A 372 31.65 -15.93 0.14
CA HIS A 372 32.50 -16.59 -0.87
C HIS A 372 32.49 -18.12 -0.83
N SER A 373 32.01 -18.73 0.26
CA SER A 373 31.78 -20.18 0.32
C SER A 373 30.51 -20.62 -0.41
N PHE A 374 29.71 -19.66 -0.92
CA PHE A 374 28.44 -19.89 -1.59
C PHE A 374 28.54 -19.55 -3.08
N SER A 375 28.64 -20.57 -3.94
CA SER A 375 28.49 -20.37 -5.40
C SER A 375 27.02 -20.18 -5.75
N LEU A 376 26.65 -19.00 -6.26
CA LEU A 376 25.33 -18.74 -6.82
C LEU A 376 25.08 -19.59 -8.08
N PRO A 377 23.87 -20.15 -8.29
CA PRO A 377 23.54 -20.83 -9.52
C PRO A 377 23.41 -19.84 -10.70
N PRO A 378 23.61 -20.30 -11.96
CA PRO A 378 23.83 -19.42 -13.13
C PRO A 378 22.64 -18.56 -13.57
N THR A 379 21.47 -18.71 -12.96
CA THR A 379 20.20 -18.14 -13.46
C THR A 379 19.98 -16.67 -13.12
N PHE A 380 20.80 -16.07 -12.24
CA PHE A 380 20.72 -14.63 -11.92
C PHE A 380 21.46 -13.71 -12.90
N LYS A 381 22.06 -14.26 -13.97
CA LYS A 381 22.73 -13.46 -15.01
C LYS A 381 21.83 -12.99 -16.16
N ALA A 382 20.52 -13.22 -16.12
CA ALA A 382 19.63 -12.89 -17.23
C ALA A 382 18.38 -12.12 -16.78
N SER A 383 18.53 -10.81 -16.53
CA SER A 383 17.47 -9.79 -16.70
C SER A 383 17.93 -8.34 -16.45
N CYS A 384 19.22 -8.04 -16.66
CA CYS A 384 19.71 -6.67 -16.85
C CYS A 384 20.19 -6.51 -18.29
N SER A 385 19.23 -6.38 -19.21
CA SER A 385 19.46 -5.78 -20.52
C SER A 385 18.31 -4.81 -20.78
N LEU A 386 18.26 -3.76 -19.95
CA LEU A 386 17.64 -2.51 -20.37
C LEU A 386 18.70 -1.77 -21.17
N SER A 387 18.33 -1.44 -22.40
CA SER A 387 19.09 -0.66 -23.38
C SER A 387 19.62 0.64 -22.77
N SER A 388 20.91 0.67 -22.46
CA SER A 388 21.66 1.91 -22.30
C SER A 388 22.30 2.26 -23.65
N ASN A 389 21.57 3.01 -24.48
CA ASN A 389 22.21 3.89 -25.45
C ASN A 389 22.59 5.14 -24.67
N ASP A 390 23.79 5.14 -24.09
CA ASP A 390 24.51 6.35 -23.73
C ASP A 390 25.99 6.03 -23.86
N ASP A 391 26.50 6.25 -25.08
CA ASP A 391 27.92 6.34 -25.36
C ASP A 391 28.47 7.56 -24.63
N ASN A 392 29.33 7.32 -23.63
CA ASN A 392 30.56 8.06 -23.34
C ASN A 392 31.01 7.74 -21.91
N HIS A 393 31.99 6.87 -21.76
CA HIS A 393 33.11 7.10 -20.83
C HIS A 393 34.25 6.12 -21.14
N GLU A 394 35.39 6.71 -21.49
CA GLU A 394 36.64 6.03 -21.83
C GLU A 394 37.29 5.32 -20.63
N ASN A 395 37.83 4.14 -20.95
CA ASN A 395 38.94 3.40 -20.33
C ASN A 395 39.66 4.05 -19.12
N ILE A 396 39.82 3.26 -18.04
CA ILE A 396 41.14 2.89 -17.50
C ILE A 396 41.03 1.47 -16.91
N SER A 397 41.74 0.55 -17.55
CA SER A 397 42.02 -0.80 -17.09
C SER A 397 43.29 -0.84 -16.26
N SER A 398 43.36 -1.82 -15.35
CA SER A 398 44.51 -2.71 -15.06
C SER A 398 44.99 -2.70 -13.60
N PHE A 399 44.90 -3.86 -12.94
CA PHE A 399 46.04 -4.46 -12.23
C PHE A 399 46.02 -5.99 -12.42
N PRO A 400 47.20 -6.64 -12.55
CA PRO A 400 47.35 -7.93 -13.22
C PRO A 400 47.25 -9.13 -12.29
N SER A 401 46.79 -10.24 -12.87
CA SER A 401 46.83 -11.59 -12.32
C SER A 401 48.12 -12.29 -12.74
N ASP A 402 48.99 -12.61 -11.77
CA ASP A 402 50.09 -13.54 -12.00
C ASP A 402 49.81 -14.88 -11.29
N ASN A 403 49.55 -15.89 -12.13
CA ASN A 403 49.60 -17.30 -11.79
C ASN A 403 50.95 -17.83 -12.26
N GLU A 404 51.82 -18.28 -11.36
CA GLU A 404 52.85 -19.27 -11.70
C GLU A 404 52.91 -20.40 -10.67
N ASN A 405 52.83 -21.62 -11.23
CA ASN A 405 52.97 -22.91 -10.58
C ASN A 405 54.40 -23.14 -10.06
N GLY A 406 54.57 -23.76 -8.89
CA GLY A 406 55.81 -24.49 -8.63
C GLY A 406 56.16 -24.87 -7.19
N LYS A 407 55.93 -26.15 -6.88
CA LYS A 407 56.73 -27.04 -6.02
C LYS A 407 56.55 -26.95 -4.49
N GLU A 408 55.98 -28.03 -3.97
CA GLU A 408 56.17 -28.52 -2.61
C GLU A 408 57.66 -28.55 -2.21
N LYS A 409 57.96 -27.96 -1.04
CA LYS A 409 59.10 -28.34 -0.21
C LYS A 409 58.67 -28.33 1.26
N ASN A 410 58.64 -29.52 1.85
CA ASN A 410 58.60 -29.71 3.30
C ASN A 410 59.96 -29.31 3.92
N TYR A 411 59.95 -28.35 4.85
CA TYR A 411 60.94 -28.26 5.94
C TYR A 411 60.24 -27.83 7.23
N GLY A 412 60.59 -28.52 8.33
CA GLY A 412 59.82 -28.58 9.56
C GLY A 412 60.02 -27.45 10.57
N LYS A 413 59.15 -27.58 11.59
CA LYS A 413 59.27 -27.25 13.02
C LYS A 413 59.61 -25.82 13.47
N ASP A 414 58.71 -25.39 14.38
CA ASP A 414 58.90 -24.51 15.52
C ASP A 414 59.08 -23.01 15.28
N SER A 415 57.96 -22.28 15.36
CA SER A 415 57.90 -21.06 16.18
C SER A 415 56.45 -20.64 16.40
N ASP A 416 56.12 -20.41 17.67
CA ASP A 416 54.87 -19.86 18.18
C ASP A 416 54.35 -18.69 17.35
N ASN A 417 53.17 -18.86 16.76
CA ASN A 417 52.31 -17.73 16.41
C ASN A 417 50.87 -18.14 16.71
N LYS A 418 50.33 -17.61 17.82
CA LYS A 418 48.91 -17.70 18.16
C LYS A 418 48.12 -17.02 17.03
N SER A 419 47.72 -17.81 16.04
CA SER A 419 46.77 -17.37 15.02
C SER A 419 45.45 -17.03 15.73
N THR A 420 45.07 -15.77 15.73
CA THR A 420 43.69 -15.34 15.86
C THR A 420 42.90 -15.99 14.73
N LYS A 421 42.36 -17.19 14.97
CA LYS A 421 41.33 -17.77 14.12
C LYS A 421 40.15 -16.81 14.18
N GLY A 422 39.95 -16.05 13.11
CA GLY A 422 38.76 -15.25 12.90
C GLY A 422 37.54 -16.13 13.12
N LYS A 423 36.64 -15.67 13.98
CA LYS A 423 35.37 -16.31 14.29
C LYS A 423 34.48 -16.24 13.04
N GLU A 424 34.26 -17.37 12.37
CA GLU A 424 33.41 -17.44 11.17
C GLU A 424 31.93 -17.24 11.54
N TRP A 425 31.30 -16.22 10.94
CA TRP A 425 29.87 -15.92 11.10
C TRP A 425 28.99 -16.91 10.32
N LYS A 426 27.79 -17.24 10.82
CA LYS A 426 26.84 -18.13 10.11
C LYS A 426 25.72 -17.31 9.46
N THR A 427 25.71 -17.16 8.13
CA THR A 427 24.66 -16.43 7.40
C THR A 427 24.03 -17.27 6.26
N ASN A 428 23.41 -18.41 6.59
CA ASN A 428 22.59 -19.14 5.61
C ASN A 428 21.25 -18.41 5.39
N LEU A 429 21.23 -17.47 4.45
CA LEU A 429 20.02 -16.73 4.09
C LEU A 429 18.94 -17.67 3.48
N PRO A 430 17.64 -17.42 3.73
CA PRO A 430 16.50 -18.15 3.13
C PRO A 430 16.32 -17.98 1.60
N SER A 431 17.35 -18.21 0.80
CA SER A 431 17.32 -18.04 -0.68
C SER A 431 16.34 -18.99 -1.38
N SER A 432 15.92 -20.08 -0.72
CA SER A 432 14.99 -21.05 -1.29
C SER A 432 13.54 -20.57 -1.30
N PHE A 433 13.16 -19.67 -0.39
CA PHE A 433 11.79 -19.19 -0.26
C PHE A 433 11.38 -18.25 -1.40
N LEU A 434 12.22 -17.24 -1.71
CA LEU A 434 11.98 -16.32 -2.83
C LEU A 434 11.86 -17.06 -4.16
N ARG A 435 12.69 -18.09 -4.36
CA ARG A 435 12.64 -18.93 -5.56
C ARG A 435 11.33 -19.71 -5.70
N ARG A 436 10.79 -20.25 -4.60
CA ARG A 436 9.50 -20.98 -4.60
C ARG A 436 8.29 -20.09 -4.93
N ILE A 437 8.38 -18.80 -4.63
CA ILE A 437 7.34 -17.81 -4.96
C ILE A 437 7.40 -17.48 -6.45
N LEU A 438 8.59 -17.19 -6.98
CA LEU A 438 8.78 -16.74 -8.35
C LEU A 438 8.61 -17.85 -9.40
N ASP A 439 8.93 -19.10 -9.07
CA ASP A 439 8.83 -20.24 -9.99
C ASP A 439 7.41 -20.87 -10.05
N PHE A 440 6.39 -20.22 -9.49
CA PHE A 440 5.03 -20.75 -9.46
C PHE A 440 4.25 -20.48 -10.75
N GLU A 441 3.79 -21.55 -11.41
CA GLU A 441 2.93 -21.48 -12.59
C GLU A 441 1.49 -21.96 -12.29
N PRO A 442 0.48 -21.09 -12.40
CA PRO A 442 -0.93 -21.43 -12.15
C PRO A 442 -1.46 -22.52 -13.09
N SER A 443 -2.19 -23.50 -12.56
CA SER A 443 -2.77 -24.59 -13.34
C SER A 443 -4.28 -24.45 -13.56
N VAL A 444 -4.74 -24.81 -14.77
CA VAL A 444 -6.18 -24.92 -15.11
C VAL A 444 -6.87 -26.11 -14.43
N TYR A 445 -6.11 -27.06 -13.89
CA TYR A 445 -6.66 -28.27 -13.27
C TYR A 445 -6.56 -28.27 -11.74
N ARG A 446 -5.71 -27.40 -11.14
CA ARG A 446 -5.56 -27.33 -9.69
C ARG A 446 -6.64 -26.41 -9.11
N PRO A 447 -7.48 -26.91 -8.19
CA PRO A 447 -8.43 -26.07 -7.47
C PRO A 447 -7.71 -24.96 -6.71
N LEU A 448 -8.32 -23.80 -6.61
CA LEU A 448 -7.75 -22.68 -5.88
C LEU A 448 -7.69 -23.00 -4.39
N GLN A 449 -6.47 -23.00 -3.84
CA GLN A 449 -6.18 -23.14 -2.41
C GLN A 449 -5.78 -21.79 -1.83
N ASN A 450 -5.91 -21.63 -0.51
CA ASN A 450 -5.65 -20.35 0.17
C ASN A 450 -4.19 -19.87 -0.03
N ASP A 451 -3.20 -20.75 0.01
CA ASP A 451 -1.79 -20.40 -0.25
C ASP A 451 -1.54 -20.02 -1.72
N ALA A 452 -2.25 -20.67 -2.65
CA ALA A 452 -2.14 -20.36 -4.07
C ALA A 452 -2.63 -18.94 -4.40
N ILE A 453 -3.62 -18.41 -3.67
CA ILE A 453 -4.13 -17.04 -3.84
C ILE A 453 -2.98 -16.02 -3.82
N TYR A 454 -2.19 -16.03 -2.74
CA TYR A 454 -1.11 -15.05 -2.55
C TYR A 454 0.06 -15.29 -3.50
N ARG A 455 0.33 -16.55 -3.89
CA ARG A 455 1.34 -16.88 -4.92
C ARG A 455 0.94 -16.34 -6.29
N ILE A 456 -0.36 -16.38 -6.62
CA ILE A 456 -0.88 -15.83 -7.87
C ILE A 456 -0.83 -14.30 -7.82
N ILE A 457 -1.31 -13.68 -6.75
CA ILE A 457 -1.27 -12.22 -6.56
C ILE A 457 0.17 -11.70 -6.69
N ASN A 458 1.16 -12.39 -6.12
CA ASN A 458 2.58 -12.02 -6.22
C ASN A 458 3.07 -11.84 -7.67
N ARG A 459 2.50 -12.56 -8.65
CA ARG A 459 2.88 -12.42 -10.07
C ARG A 459 2.44 -11.08 -10.67
N TRP A 460 1.46 -10.41 -10.06
CA TRP A 460 0.88 -9.14 -10.50
C TRP A 460 1.43 -7.93 -9.72
N ILE A 461 2.27 -8.16 -8.72
CA ILE A 461 2.94 -7.10 -7.97
C ILE A 461 4.23 -6.71 -8.70
N ASN A 462 4.37 -5.43 -9.02
CA ASN A 462 5.57 -4.84 -9.59
C ASN A 462 5.94 -3.53 -8.87
N SER A 463 6.97 -2.83 -9.34
CA SER A 463 7.47 -1.58 -8.74
C SER A 463 6.45 -0.42 -8.73
N ASN A 464 5.34 -0.53 -9.47
CA ASN A 464 4.26 0.45 -9.52
C ASN A 464 2.94 -0.08 -8.92
N THR A 465 3.02 -1.10 -8.06
CA THR A 465 1.86 -1.67 -7.36
C THR A 465 1.81 -1.23 -5.90
N THR A 466 0.63 -0.82 -5.44
CA THR A 466 0.29 -0.64 -4.02
C THR A 466 -0.66 -1.76 -3.59
N VAL A 467 -0.28 -2.49 -2.55
CA VAL A 467 -1.12 -3.52 -1.92
C VAL A 467 -1.66 -2.98 -0.61
N ILE A 468 -2.98 -2.90 -0.51
CA ILE A 468 -3.72 -2.60 0.71
C ILE A 468 -4.25 -3.93 1.25
N CYS A 469 -3.90 -4.27 2.49
CA CYS A 469 -4.37 -5.48 3.13
C CYS A 469 -5.25 -5.12 4.34
N ASP A 470 -6.48 -5.62 4.34
CA ASP A 470 -7.36 -5.56 5.51
C ASP A 470 -6.88 -6.51 6.62
N VAL A 471 -7.46 -6.36 7.80
CA VAL A 471 -7.19 -7.22 8.96
C VAL A 471 -7.98 -8.52 8.86
N GLY A 472 -7.36 -9.60 9.32
CA GLY A 472 -7.96 -10.94 9.39
C GLY A 472 -7.12 -11.95 8.62
N ASP A 473 -7.77 -12.93 8.00
CA ASP A 473 -7.07 -13.93 7.18
C ASP A 473 -6.16 -13.33 6.09
N PRO A 474 -6.56 -12.26 5.37
CA PRO A 474 -5.69 -11.57 4.42
C PRO A 474 -4.35 -11.14 5.01
N SER A 475 -4.29 -10.61 6.24
CA SER A 475 -3.04 -10.16 6.86
C SER A 475 -2.01 -11.29 6.88
N PHE A 476 -2.40 -12.49 7.32
CA PHE A 476 -1.44 -13.59 7.47
C PHE A 476 -0.93 -14.11 6.13
N GLY A 477 -1.79 -14.18 5.13
CA GLY A 477 -1.39 -14.63 3.80
C GLY A 477 -0.50 -13.63 3.07
N THR A 478 -0.62 -12.35 3.40
CA THR A 478 0.15 -11.29 2.76
C THR A 478 1.55 -11.05 3.32
N TYR A 479 1.88 -11.59 4.51
CA TYR A 479 3.24 -11.51 5.08
C TYR A 479 4.33 -12.04 4.13
N ASP A 480 3.95 -13.05 3.35
CA ASP A 480 4.79 -13.76 2.40
C ASP A 480 4.71 -13.17 0.97
N LEU A 481 3.96 -12.07 0.76
CA LEU A 481 4.01 -11.37 -0.52
C LEU A 481 5.41 -10.80 -0.76
N PHE A 482 5.88 -10.90 -2.00
CA PHE A 482 7.14 -10.33 -2.43
C PHE A 482 6.94 -8.89 -2.88
N MET A 483 7.62 -7.96 -2.22
CA MET A 483 7.49 -6.52 -2.50
C MET A 483 8.74 -5.99 -3.23
N PRO A 484 8.74 -5.88 -4.57
CA PRO A 484 9.88 -5.35 -5.32
C PRO A 484 10.13 -3.88 -5.00
N LYS A 485 11.36 -3.39 -5.25
CA LYS A 485 11.72 -1.98 -5.04
C LYS A 485 10.71 -1.07 -5.75
N GLY A 486 10.16 -0.10 -5.02
CA GLY A 486 9.15 0.85 -5.50
C GLY A 486 7.71 0.42 -5.24
N SER A 487 7.42 -0.87 -5.03
CA SER A 487 6.09 -1.28 -4.59
C SER A 487 5.78 -0.74 -3.19
N ILE A 488 4.48 -0.67 -2.85
CA ILE A 488 4.02 -0.19 -1.54
C ILE A 488 3.13 -1.26 -0.92
N TYR A 489 3.34 -1.55 0.36
CA TYR A 489 2.52 -2.46 1.15
C TYR A 489 1.98 -1.74 2.39
N ILE A 490 0.65 -1.80 2.60
CA ILE A 490 -0.01 -1.15 3.73
C ILE A 490 -0.99 -2.11 4.39
N ASN A 491 -0.77 -2.33 5.69
CA ASN A 491 -1.63 -3.10 6.58
C ASN A 491 -1.62 -2.40 7.96
N PRO A 492 -2.72 -2.35 8.72
CA PRO A 492 -2.72 -1.78 10.08
C PRO A 492 -2.31 -2.86 11.12
N ALA A 493 -1.07 -3.36 11.03
CA ALA A 493 -0.63 -4.56 11.75
C ALA A 493 -0.39 -4.35 13.27
N ILE A 494 -0.47 -3.11 13.77
CA ILE A 494 -0.36 -2.78 15.19
C ILE A 494 -1.74 -2.67 15.82
N TYR A 495 -2.62 -1.84 15.25
CA TYR A 495 -3.94 -1.60 15.83
C TYR A 495 -4.96 -2.69 15.50
N LEU A 496 -4.82 -3.32 14.32
CA LEU A 496 -5.65 -4.43 13.86
C LEU A 496 -7.17 -4.12 13.83
N SER A 497 -7.57 -2.92 13.39
CA SER A 497 -8.99 -2.61 13.17
C SER A 497 -9.48 -3.13 11.81
N LEU A 498 -10.51 -3.98 11.81
CA LEU A 498 -11.14 -4.51 10.60
C LEU A 498 -11.87 -3.41 9.81
N GLY A 499 -11.98 -3.60 8.49
CA GLY A 499 -12.64 -2.66 7.58
C GLY A 499 -11.69 -1.60 7.02
N PHE A 500 -10.39 -1.85 7.08
CA PHE A 500 -9.36 -0.94 6.58
C PHE A 500 -9.25 -0.97 5.05
N GLY A 501 -9.59 -2.11 4.42
CA GLY A 501 -9.24 -2.39 3.03
C GLY A 501 -9.81 -1.41 2.01
N ILE A 502 -11.13 -1.17 2.04
CA ILE A 502 -11.82 -0.35 1.02
C ILE A 502 -11.51 1.15 1.15
N PRO A 503 -11.63 1.77 2.35
CA PRO A 503 -11.26 3.18 2.49
C PRO A 503 -9.74 3.37 2.31
N GLY A 504 -8.93 2.38 2.66
CA GLY A 504 -7.50 2.40 2.38
C GLY A 504 -7.20 2.41 0.88
N ALA A 505 -7.94 1.63 0.07
CA ALA A 505 -7.83 1.66 -1.38
C ALA A 505 -8.16 3.04 -1.96
N LEU A 506 -9.22 3.69 -1.44
CA LEU A 506 -9.57 5.06 -1.80
C LEU A 506 -8.42 6.04 -1.51
N GLY A 507 -7.87 5.99 -0.29
CA GLY A 507 -6.73 6.82 0.10
C GLY A 507 -5.49 6.59 -0.76
N ALA A 508 -5.22 5.34 -1.13
CA ALA A 508 -4.10 4.98 -1.99
C ALA A 508 -4.25 5.48 -3.42
N CYS A 509 -5.43 5.31 -4.01
CA CYS A 509 -5.71 5.82 -5.36
C CYS A 509 -5.63 7.35 -5.40
N ALA A 510 -6.12 8.03 -4.37
CA ALA A 510 -6.04 9.49 -4.29
C ALA A 510 -4.60 10.01 -4.09
N ALA A 511 -3.73 9.24 -3.43
CA ALA A 511 -2.34 9.62 -3.21
C ALA A 511 -1.48 9.47 -4.48
N ASP A 512 -1.72 8.42 -5.25
CA ASP A 512 -1.03 8.16 -6.52
C ASP A 512 -2.00 7.50 -7.52
N PRO A 513 -2.75 8.30 -8.31
CA PRO A 513 -3.75 7.77 -9.25
C PRO A 513 -3.18 6.87 -10.34
N GLU A 514 -1.90 7.02 -10.68
CA GLU A 514 -1.22 6.24 -11.71
C GLU A 514 -0.73 4.87 -11.21
N ARG A 515 -0.68 4.68 -9.89
CA ARG A 515 -0.30 3.40 -9.28
C ARG A 515 -1.43 2.37 -9.38
N ARG A 516 -1.04 1.12 -9.58
CA ARG A 516 -1.97 -0.01 -9.52
C ARG A 516 -2.28 -0.33 -8.08
N VAL A 517 -3.52 -0.17 -7.66
CA VAL A 517 -3.96 -0.52 -6.30
C VAL A 517 -4.63 -1.88 -6.30
N ILE A 518 -4.12 -2.80 -5.48
CA ILE A 518 -4.79 -4.06 -5.12
C ILE A 518 -5.22 -3.96 -3.67
N ALA A 519 -6.51 -4.11 -3.39
CA ALA A 519 -7.04 -4.20 -2.03
C ALA A 519 -7.47 -5.63 -1.75
N ILE A 520 -6.97 -6.23 -0.68
CA ILE A 520 -7.30 -7.60 -0.28
C ILE A 520 -8.04 -7.54 1.06
N CYS A 521 -9.28 -8.01 1.09
CA CYS A 521 -10.15 -7.96 2.26
C CYS A 521 -10.90 -9.28 2.46
N GLY A 522 -11.21 -9.63 3.71
CA GLY A 522 -12.19 -10.66 4.01
C GLY A 522 -13.62 -10.13 3.84
N ASP A 523 -14.58 -11.02 3.67
CA ASP A 523 -16.01 -10.70 3.64
C ASP A 523 -16.47 -9.86 4.85
N GLY A 524 -16.06 -10.22 6.06
CA GLY A 524 -16.41 -9.49 7.28
C GLY A 524 -15.88 -8.05 7.31
N GLY A 525 -14.60 -7.85 6.96
CA GLY A 525 -14.01 -6.51 6.86
C GLY A 525 -14.65 -5.69 5.75
N PHE A 526 -14.94 -6.31 4.60
CA PHE A 526 -15.64 -5.66 3.50
C PHE A 526 -17.00 -5.09 3.94
N GLN A 527 -17.82 -5.87 4.67
CA GLN A 527 -19.15 -5.41 5.11
C GLN A 527 -19.12 -4.18 6.03
N MET A 528 -18.01 -3.91 6.72
CA MET A 528 -17.90 -2.77 7.65
C MET A 528 -17.79 -1.43 6.92
N THR A 529 -17.12 -1.39 5.77
CA THR A 529 -16.72 -0.13 5.10
C THR A 529 -16.89 -0.14 3.58
N CYS A 530 -17.57 -1.16 3.02
CA CYS A 530 -17.79 -1.29 1.58
C CYS A 530 -18.37 -0.06 0.90
N GLN A 531 -19.14 0.77 1.60
CA GLN A 531 -19.81 1.95 1.05
C GLN A 531 -18.84 2.91 0.36
N GLU A 532 -17.57 2.93 0.74
CA GLU A 532 -16.53 3.76 0.09
C GLU A 532 -16.24 3.37 -1.37
N ILE A 533 -16.73 2.22 -1.86
CA ILE A 533 -16.77 1.94 -3.31
C ILE A 533 -17.54 3.02 -4.09
N SER A 534 -18.50 3.71 -3.44
CA SER A 534 -19.23 4.83 -4.03
C SER A 534 -18.32 6.03 -4.28
N ALA A 535 -17.42 6.33 -3.34
CA ALA A 535 -16.41 7.38 -3.51
C ALA A 535 -15.39 6.98 -4.58
N ILE A 536 -14.90 5.74 -4.55
CA ILE A 536 -14.01 5.19 -5.60
C ILE A 536 -14.62 5.37 -7.00
N ALA A 537 -15.91 5.02 -7.15
CA ALA A 537 -16.64 5.19 -8.41
C ALA A 537 -16.80 6.67 -8.81
N ARG A 538 -17.19 7.53 -7.86
CA ARG A 538 -17.37 8.98 -8.08
C ARG A 538 -16.11 9.66 -8.59
N TYR A 539 -14.96 9.29 -8.03
CA TYR A 539 -13.66 9.86 -8.37
C TYR A 539 -12.92 9.06 -9.45
N HIS A 540 -13.59 8.09 -10.08
CA HIS A 540 -13.09 7.35 -11.24
C HIS A 540 -11.78 6.58 -10.98
N TYR A 541 -11.56 6.19 -9.73
CA TYR A 541 -10.39 5.40 -9.33
C TYR A 541 -10.53 3.93 -9.74
N HIS A 542 -9.39 3.27 -9.94
CA HIS A 542 -9.34 1.90 -10.43
C HIS A 542 -8.59 0.87 -9.58
N PRO A 543 -9.02 0.66 -8.32
CA PRO A 543 -8.50 -0.43 -7.53
C PRO A 543 -9.06 -1.78 -8.01
N THR A 544 -8.23 -2.82 -7.90
CA THR A 544 -8.67 -4.21 -7.91
C THR A 544 -8.92 -4.67 -6.49
N ILE A 545 -10.17 -4.90 -6.14
CA ILE A 545 -10.61 -5.35 -4.82
C ILE A 545 -10.79 -6.87 -4.86
N ILE A 546 -10.07 -7.59 -4.02
CA ILE A 546 -10.16 -9.05 -3.87
C ILE A 546 -10.86 -9.34 -2.55
N VAL A 547 -12.06 -9.90 -2.62
CA VAL A 547 -12.85 -10.31 -1.45
C VAL A 547 -12.64 -11.81 -1.23
N ILE A 548 -12.03 -12.16 -0.09
CA ILE A 548 -11.96 -13.54 0.39
C ILE A 548 -13.28 -13.85 1.11
N ASN A 549 -14.22 -14.48 0.40
CA ASN A 549 -15.51 -14.90 0.94
C ASN A 549 -15.37 -16.30 1.53
N ASN A 550 -15.16 -16.36 2.85
CA ASN A 550 -15.01 -17.60 3.62
C ASN A 550 -16.08 -17.71 4.73
N ASN A 551 -17.19 -16.98 4.57
CA ASN A 551 -18.39 -17.02 5.37
C ASN A 551 -18.17 -16.62 6.84
N GLY A 552 -17.42 -15.54 7.07
CA GLY A 552 -17.33 -14.85 8.35
C GLY A 552 -15.94 -14.70 8.94
N TYR A 553 -15.90 -14.45 10.25
CA TYR A 553 -14.68 -14.10 10.99
C TYR A 553 -13.80 -15.32 11.26
N THR A 554 -13.04 -15.76 10.25
CA THR A 554 -12.27 -17.02 10.31
C THR A 554 -11.06 -16.99 11.22
N THR A 555 -10.50 -15.82 11.51
CA THR A 555 -9.42 -15.67 12.50
C THR A 555 -9.96 -16.05 13.89
N GLU A 556 -11.17 -15.57 14.19
CA GLU A 556 -11.91 -15.75 15.44
C GLU A 556 -12.43 -17.18 15.57
N LYS A 557 -12.91 -17.79 14.47
CA LYS A 557 -13.20 -19.24 14.41
C LYS A 557 -11.95 -20.07 14.70
N GLY A 558 -10.77 -19.59 14.28
CA GLY A 558 -9.49 -20.23 14.57
C GLY A 558 -9.11 -20.12 16.04
N LEU A 559 -9.40 -18.99 16.69
CA LEU A 559 -9.15 -18.75 18.11
C LEU A 559 -10.07 -19.57 19.02
N ASP A 560 -11.37 -19.63 18.70
CA ASP A 560 -12.36 -20.36 19.48
C ASP A 560 -13.35 -21.08 18.55
N LYS A 561 -13.12 -22.39 18.37
CA LYS A 561 -13.98 -23.27 17.56
C LYS A 561 -15.38 -23.47 18.17
N GLY A 562 -15.58 -23.14 19.45
CA GLY A 562 -16.87 -23.20 20.13
C GLY A 562 -17.83 -22.07 19.73
N ILE A 563 -17.30 -20.92 19.31
CA ILE A 563 -18.09 -19.74 18.91
C ILE A 563 -18.43 -19.83 17.42
N LYS A 564 -19.55 -20.49 17.10
CA LYS A 564 -20.01 -20.63 15.71
C LYS A 564 -20.90 -19.46 15.26
N LYS A 565 -21.90 -19.12 16.08
CA LYS A 565 -22.96 -18.17 15.69
C LYS A 565 -22.45 -16.74 15.52
N ALA A 566 -21.62 -16.25 16.45
CA ALA A 566 -21.11 -14.88 16.39
C ALA A 566 -20.06 -14.67 15.28
N ASN A 567 -19.35 -15.74 14.89
CA ASN A 567 -18.32 -15.69 13.86
C ASN A 567 -18.84 -15.97 12.45
N THR A 568 -20.14 -16.27 12.30
CA THR A 568 -20.77 -16.48 11.00
C THR A 568 -21.52 -15.21 10.61
N ILE A 569 -21.23 -14.67 9.43
CA ILE A 569 -21.88 -13.48 8.92
C ILE A 569 -22.84 -13.83 7.78
N HIS A 570 -23.72 -12.90 7.42
CA HIS A 570 -24.57 -13.07 6.24
C HIS A 570 -23.72 -12.89 4.98
N SER A 571 -23.59 -13.91 4.14
CA SER A 571 -22.90 -13.76 2.85
C SER A 571 -23.72 -12.87 1.91
N TRP A 572 -23.05 -11.95 1.22
CA TRP A 572 -23.68 -11.00 0.30
C TRP A 572 -23.57 -11.49 -1.15
N ASN A 573 -24.50 -11.04 -1.99
CA ASN A 573 -24.37 -11.18 -3.44
C ASN A 573 -23.50 -10.04 -3.98
N TYR A 574 -22.17 -10.18 -3.89
CA TYR A 574 -21.22 -9.13 -4.25
C TYR A 574 -21.36 -8.64 -5.70
N GLU A 575 -21.79 -9.51 -6.60
CA GLU A 575 -22.14 -9.18 -7.99
C GLU A 575 -23.17 -8.04 -8.11
N LYS A 576 -24.14 -7.99 -7.19
CA LYS A 576 -25.19 -6.97 -7.16
C LYS A 576 -24.71 -5.62 -6.65
N LEU A 577 -23.54 -5.55 -6.00
CA LEU A 577 -22.98 -4.28 -5.55
C LEU A 577 -22.55 -3.41 -6.73
N ILE A 578 -22.02 -4.02 -7.80
CA ILE A 578 -21.63 -3.28 -9.00
C ILE A 578 -22.87 -2.69 -9.70
N GLU A 579 -23.97 -3.44 -9.74
CA GLU A 579 -25.27 -2.95 -10.22
C GLU A 579 -25.78 -1.80 -9.35
N LEU A 580 -25.71 -1.93 -8.02
CA LEU A 580 -26.13 -0.91 -7.06
C LEU A 580 -25.36 0.40 -7.20
N VAL A 581 -24.03 0.31 -7.31
CA VAL A 581 -23.15 1.47 -7.45
C VAL A 581 -23.23 2.06 -8.86
N GLY A 582 -23.62 1.25 -9.85
CA GLY A 582 -23.68 1.64 -11.26
C GLY A 582 -22.29 1.81 -11.90
N ALA A 583 -21.24 1.34 -11.25
CA ALA A 583 -19.86 1.48 -11.72
C ALA A 583 -19.00 0.29 -11.29
N GLY A 584 -18.18 -0.18 -12.23
CA GLY A 584 -17.19 -1.24 -12.00
C GLY A 584 -17.54 -2.58 -12.63
N ARG A 585 -16.80 -3.61 -12.22
CA ARG A 585 -16.99 -5.00 -12.66
C ARG A 585 -16.96 -5.94 -11.48
N TYR A 586 -17.71 -7.02 -11.61
CA TYR A 586 -17.64 -8.16 -10.74
C TYR A 586 -17.04 -9.35 -11.51
N ILE A 587 -16.12 -10.06 -10.88
CA ILE A 587 -15.53 -11.30 -11.38
C ILE A 587 -15.69 -12.34 -10.27
N GLY A 588 -16.60 -13.30 -10.49
CA GLY A 588 -16.85 -14.43 -9.61
C GLY A 588 -16.42 -15.77 -10.20
N ASN A 589 -16.88 -16.87 -9.59
CA ASN A 589 -16.64 -18.25 -10.05
C ASN A 589 -15.16 -18.62 -10.21
N ILE A 590 -14.32 -18.14 -9.28
CA ILE A 590 -12.91 -18.49 -9.24
C ILE A 590 -12.76 -19.89 -8.61
N HIS A 591 -12.49 -20.90 -9.43
CA HIS A 591 -12.40 -22.29 -8.97
C HIS A 591 -10.99 -22.87 -9.01
N THR A 592 -10.16 -22.39 -9.94
CA THR A 592 -8.81 -22.89 -10.17
C THR A 592 -7.78 -21.80 -10.02
N GLU A 593 -6.52 -22.20 -9.87
CA GLU A 593 -5.39 -21.25 -9.85
C GLU A 593 -5.36 -20.39 -11.12
N LYS A 594 -5.66 -20.96 -12.28
CA LYS A 594 -5.66 -20.20 -13.54
C LYS A 594 -6.83 -19.23 -13.65
N ASP A 595 -7.99 -19.53 -13.06
CA ASP A 595 -9.14 -18.60 -13.05
C ASP A 595 -8.77 -17.28 -12.35
N LEU A 596 -8.07 -17.33 -11.21
CA LEU A 596 -7.62 -16.13 -10.49
C LEU A 596 -6.57 -15.35 -11.28
N ASP A 597 -5.60 -16.04 -11.89
CA ASP A 597 -4.56 -15.41 -12.70
C ASP A 597 -5.15 -14.64 -13.89
N LEU A 598 -6.16 -15.22 -14.55
CA LEU A 598 -6.89 -14.58 -15.64
C LEU A 598 -7.75 -13.40 -15.16
N ALA A 599 -8.41 -13.54 -14.00
CA ALA A 599 -9.18 -12.44 -13.40
C ALA A 599 -8.30 -11.21 -13.14
N LEU A 600 -7.10 -11.43 -12.59
CA LEU A 600 -6.11 -10.37 -12.36
C LEU A 600 -5.60 -9.77 -13.68
N CYS A 601 -5.31 -10.59 -14.69
CA CYS A 601 -4.95 -10.12 -16.03
C CYS A 601 -5.96 -9.13 -16.60
N HIS A 602 -7.25 -9.49 -16.53
CA HIS A 602 -8.32 -8.62 -17.03
C HIS A 602 -8.43 -7.29 -16.27
N CYS A 603 -8.17 -7.28 -14.96
CA CYS A 603 -8.16 -6.05 -14.18
C CYS A 603 -6.95 -5.15 -14.53
N PHE A 604 -5.79 -5.73 -14.82
CA PHE A 604 -4.55 -5.00 -15.08
C PHE A 604 -4.44 -4.49 -16.53
N ASP A 605 -5.00 -5.20 -17.51
CA ASP A 605 -4.90 -4.83 -18.92
C ASP A 605 -5.73 -3.59 -19.28
N MET A 606 -6.94 -3.45 -18.73
CA MET A 606 -7.86 -2.39 -19.15
C MET A 606 -7.53 -1.00 -18.60
N THR A 607 -6.75 -0.94 -17.53
CA THR A 607 -6.31 0.32 -16.94
C THR A 607 -5.18 0.97 -17.76
N SER A 608 -4.79 0.39 -18.90
CA SER A 608 -3.98 1.04 -19.94
C SER A 608 -4.79 1.92 -20.90
N VAL A 609 -6.13 1.82 -20.89
CA VAL A 609 -7.02 2.51 -21.84
C VAL A 609 -7.50 3.88 -21.31
N THR A 610 -7.31 4.19 -20.01
CA THR A 610 -7.80 5.44 -19.38
C THR A 610 -6.78 6.59 -19.39
N ALA A 611 -5.74 6.53 -20.23
CA ALA A 611 -4.79 7.64 -20.42
C ALA A 611 -5.20 8.64 -21.53
N LEU A 612 -6.42 8.54 -22.08
CA LEU A 612 -6.90 9.40 -23.16
C LEU A 612 -8.20 10.15 -22.77
N SER A 613 -8.14 10.99 -21.73
CA SER A 613 -8.92 12.23 -21.67
C SER A 613 -8.42 13.20 -20.61
N SER A 614 -7.11 13.46 -20.56
CA SER A 614 -6.55 14.57 -19.79
C SER A 614 -5.96 15.61 -20.74
N ASN A 615 -6.80 16.22 -21.58
CA ASN A 615 -6.52 17.48 -22.25
C ASN A 615 -7.84 18.10 -22.74
N GLY A 616 -8.34 19.12 -22.03
CA GLY A 616 -9.49 19.88 -22.50
C GLY A 616 -10.18 20.76 -21.46
N THR A 617 -9.45 21.76 -20.95
CA THR A 617 -9.92 23.11 -20.58
C THR A 617 -11.34 23.32 -20.01
N THR A 618 -11.37 23.85 -18.80
CA THR A 618 -12.40 24.73 -18.23
C THR A 618 -13.13 25.59 -19.26
N TYR A 619 -14.47 25.55 -19.28
CA TYR A 619 -15.33 26.68 -19.69
C TYR A 619 -16.71 26.58 -19.04
N GLU A 620 -16.91 27.34 -17.95
CA GLU A 620 -18.18 28.02 -17.70
C GLU A 620 -18.23 29.29 -18.56
N LYS A 621 -19.32 29.50 -19.32
CA LYS A 621 -20.08 30.76 -19.47
C LYS A 621 -20.99 30.70 -20.71
N ASP A 622 -22.31 30.75 -20.47
CA ASP A 622 -23.14 31.88 -20.92
C ASP A 622 -24.60 31.64 -20.49
N ILE A 623 -24.93 32.04 -19.26
CA ILE A 623 -26.30 32.48 -18.92
C ILE A 623 -26.24 34.00 -18.88
N LYS A 624 -26.46 34.62 -20.03
CA LYS A 624 -26.80 36.04 -20.11
C LYS A 624 -28.30 36.19 -19.89
N THR A 625 -28.59 36.94 -18.85
CA THR A 625 -29.81 37.67 -18.56
C THR A 625 -30.57 38.12 -19.81
N ASN A 626 -31.86 37.80 -19.87
CA ASN A 626 -32.86 38.71 -20.41
C ASN A 626 -34.12 38.63 -19.56
N THR A 627 -34.40 39.71 -18.87
CA THR A 627 -35.67 40.06 -18.25
C THR A 627 -36.75 40.22 -19.32
N ASN A 628 -37.92 39.62 -19.10
CA ASN A 628 -39.22 40.31 -19.17
C ASN A 628 -40.35 39.37 -18.74
N HIS A 629 -41.11 39.83 -17.74
CA HIS A 629 -42.57 39.75 -17.62
C HIS A 629 -43.27 38.55 -18.26
N ASP A 630 -43.86 37.64 -17.47
CA ASP A 630 -45.18 37.78 -16.87
C ASP A 630 -45.57 36.56 -16.01
N THR A 631 -46.55 36.84 -15.17
CA THR A 631 -47.19 36.11 -14.08
C THR A 631 -47.90 34.78 -14.41
N ILE A 632 -48.02 33.93 -13.37
CA ILE A 632 -49.18 33.09 -12.97
C ILE A 632 -49.22 31.56 -13.30
N ASP A 633 -49.53 30.84 -12.22
CA ASP A 633 -50.22 29.56 -11.97
C ASP A 633 -49.61 28.16 -12.15
N TYR A 634 -49.72 27.43 -11.03
CA TYR A 634 -49.88 25.99 -10.87
C TYR A 634 -51.13 25.50 -11.62
N ASP A 635 -51.04 24.42 -12.39
CA ASP A 635 -51.96 23.28 -12.24
C ASP A 635 -51.47 21.99 -12.92
N GLN A 636 -52.07 20.90 -12.46
CA GLN A 636 -51.86 19.49 -12.70
C GLN A 636 -52.25 18.99 -14.11
N SER A 637 -51.76 17.79 -14.42
CA SER A 637 -52.50 16.65 -15.01
C SER A 637 -52.26 16.22 -16.48
N THR A 638 -52.22 14.88 -16.61
CA THR A 638 -52.63 14.01 -17.73
C THR A 638 -51.77 13.83 -19.00
N GLN A 639 -51.18 12.63 -19.09
CA GLN A 639 -51.49 11.52 -20.02
C GLN A 639 -51.60 11.71 -21.56
N ASP A 640 -50.90 10.78 -22.23
CA ASP A 640 -51.28 9.98 -23.42
C ASP A 640 -50.57 10.18 -24.79
N TYR A 641 -49.87 9.09 -25.17
CA TYR A 641 -49.70 8.39 -26.47
C TYR A 641 -49.93 9.10 -27.81
N PHE A 642 -49.02 8.85 -28.79
CA PHE A 642 -49.38 8.44 -30.17
C PHE A 642 -48.21 7.75 -30.93
N TYR A 643 -48.58 6.78 -31.79
CA TYR A 643 -47.79 5.97 -32.74
C TYR A 643 -47.91 6.57 -34.16
N VAL A 644 -46.88 6.50 -35.02
CA VAL A 644 -47.02 6.60 -36.51
C VAL A 644 -45.97 5.74 -37.24
N GLU A 645 -46.42 5.03 -38.28
CA GLU A 645 -45.71 4.15 -39.23
C GLU A 645 -44.82 4.90 -40.26
N GLU A 646 -43.79 4.22 -40.80
CA GLU A 646 -43.01 4.66 -41.97
C GLU A 646 -43.02 3.62 -43.12
N LYS A 647 -42.96 4.13 -44.37
CA LYS A 647 -42.93 3.41 -45.65
C LYS A 647 -41.64 3.67 -46.45
N ASP A 648 -41.12 2.58 -47.01
CA ASP A 648 -40.24 2.35 -48.18
C ASP A 648 -39.68 3.54 -49.02
N ASN A 649 -38.37 3.46 -49.38
CA ASN A 649 -37.93 3.23 -50.78
C ASN A 649 -36.40 3.05 -51.02
N LYS A 650 -36.09 2.45 -52.18
CA LYS A 650 -34.86 1.75 -52.63
C LYS A 650 -33.81 2.60 -53.41
N ARG A 651 -32.64 1.93 -53.63
CA ARG A 651 -31.61 2.01 -54.74
C ARG A 651 -30.53 3.10 -54.63
N SER A 652 -29.27 2.95 -55.06
CA SER A 652 -28.38 1.83 -55.48
C SER A 652 -26.97 2.35 -55.83
N THR A 653 -25.95 1.47 -55.72
CA THR A 653 -24.72 1.29 -56.55
C THR A 653 -23.40 2.11 -56.39
N LEU A 654 -22.32 1.34 -56.13
CA LEU A 654 -20.94 1.33 -56.72
C LEU A 654 -19.94 2.47 -56.36
N SER A 655 -18.64 2.31 -56.06
CA SER A 655 -17.65 1.21 -56.21
C SER A 655 -16.29 1.50 -55.50
N LYS A 656 -15.46 0.44 -55.32
CA LYS A 656 -13.96 0.36 -55.23
C LYS A 656 -13.25 0.93 -53.96
N LYS A 657 -12.61 0.11 -53.11
CA LYS A 657 -11.31 -0.65 -53.17
C LYS A 657 -10.16 0.14 -52.50
N GLU A 658 -9.64 -0.35 -51.37
CA GLU A 658 -8.23 -0.79 -51.17
C GLU A 658 -7.90 -1.14 -49.70
N ASN A 659 -6.90 -2.02 -49.56
CA ASN A 659 -6.50 -2.79 -48.38
C ASN A 659 -5.70 -2.00 -47.34
N THR A 660 -5.85 -2.34 -46.06
CA THR A 660 -4.73 -2.52 -45.09
C THR A 660 -5.20 -3.31 -43.87
N LEU A 661 -4.43 -4.34 -43.47
CA LEU A 661 -4.59 -5.11 -42.23
C LEU A 661 -4.36 -4.21 -41.00
N PRO A 662 -5.15 -4.38 -39.93
CA PRO A 662 -4.55 -4.50 -38.60
C PRO A 662 -5.22 -5.54 -37.71
N TRP A 663 -4.44 -6.08 -36.78
CA TRP A 663 -4.91 -6.94 -35.68
C TRP A 663 -5.95 -6.18 -34.85
N SER A 664 -7.22 -6.53 -35.01
CA SER A 664 -8.36 -5.87 -34.36
C SER A 664 -9.04 -6.84 -33.39
N THR A 665 -9.25 -6.39 -32.15
CA THR A 665 -10.47 -6.45 -31.29
C THR A 665 -11.48 -7.60 -31.37
N GLU A 666 -11.59 -8.38 -32.44
CA GLU A 666 -12.59 -9.43 -32.65
C GLU A 666 -12.46 -10.64 -31.70
N ILE A 667 -11.26 -10.90 -31.15
CA ILE A 667 -11.07 -12.00 -30.19
C ILE A 667 -11.72 -11.65 -28.84
N VAL A 668 -11.76 -10.37 -28.48
CA VAL A 668 -12.38 -9.89 -27.24
C VAL A 668 -13.91 -9.94 -27.37
N ASP A 669 -14.47 -9.52 -28.51
CA ASP A 669 -15.94 -9.50 -28.70
C ASP A 669 -16.57 -10.89 -28.75
N LYS A 670 -15.83 -11.92 -29.21
CA LYS A 670 -16.32 -13.31 -29.22
C LYS A 670 -16.33 -13.97 -27.84
N ILE A 671 -15.62 -13.42 -26.85
CA ILE A 671 -15.63 -13.90 -25.46
C ILE A 671 -16.91 -13.45 -24.72
N TYR A 672 -17.64 -12.46 -25.25
CA TYR A 672 -18.78 -11.82 -24.57
C TYR A 672 -20.17 -12.18 -25.13
N SER A 673 -20.35 -13.32 -25.82
CA SER A 673 -21.69 -13.72 -26.26
C SER A 673 -22.56 -14.15 -25.07
N LYS A 674 -23.54 -13.29 -24.73
CA LYS A 674 -24.53 -13.38 -23.65
C LYS A 674 -25.16 -14.78 -23.49
N ASP A 675 -25.14 -15.29 -22.26
CA ASP A 675 -26.25 -16.10 -21.75
C ASP A 675 -27.39 -15.18 -21.29
N ASN A 676 -28.63 -15.67 -21.40
CA ASN A 676 -29.88 -14.91 -21.19
C ASN A 676 -30.06 -14.27 -19.79
N ASN A 677 -29.10 -14.45 -18.87
CA ASN A 677 -29.08 -13.85 -17.53
C ASN A 677 -27.92 -12.87 -17.30
N GLY A 678 -27.11 -12.53 -18.30
CA GLY A 678 -26.09 -11.48 -18.18
C GLY A 678 -24.80 -11.88 -17.46
N PHE A 679 -24.56 -13.17 -17.21
CA PHE A 679 -23.33 -13.68 -16.59
C PHE A 679 -22.49 -14.46 -17.60
N VAL A 680 -21.17 -14.34 -17.53
CA VAL A 680 -20.22 -15.12 -18.35
C VAL A 680 -19.24 -15.84 -17.43
N SER A 681 -19.24 -17.18 -17.47
CA SER A 681 -18.17 -18.00 -16.89
C SER A 681 -17.04 -18.15 -17.91
N TYR A 682 -15.96 -17.38 -17.73
CA TYR A 682 -14.75 -17.46 -18.56
C TYR A 682 -14.14 -18.88 -18.58
N SER A 683 -14.34 -19.61 -17.47
CA SER A 683 -13.81 -20.95 -17.24
C SER A 683 -14.45 -22.02 -18.14
N GLU A 684 -15.73 -21.89 -18.52
CA GLU A 684 -16.41 -22.87 -19.37
C GLU A 684 -16.01 -22.74 -20.84
N TYR A 685 -15.84 -21.50 -21.33
CA TYR A 685 -15.37 -21.25 -22.69
C TYR A 685 -13.92 -21.73 -22.89
N TRP A 686 -13.01 -21.40 -21.97
CA TRP A 686 -11.63 -21.88 -22.04
C TRP A 686 -11.51 -23.39 -21.81
N ARG A 687 -12.31 -23.98 -20.92
CA ARG A 687 -12.41 -25.45 -20.83
C ARG A 687 -12.91 -26.04 -22.14
N SER A 688 -13.84 -25.39 -22.85
CA SER A 688 -14.32 -25.87 -24.16
C SER A 688 -13.24 -25.77 -25.24
N ILE A 689 -12.41 -24.72 -25.24
CA ILE A 689 -11.28 -24.56 -26.16
C ILE A 689 -10.16 -25.54 -25.84
N MET A 690 -9.80 -25.72 -24.57
CA MET A 690 -8.77 -26.67 -24.15
C MET A 690 -9.22 -28.10 -24.40
N LYS A 691 -10.49 -28.42 -24.14
CA LYS A 691 -11.08 -29.71 -24.47
C LYS A 691 -11.14 -29.95 -25.98
N LYS A 692 -11.45 -28.92 -26.78
CA LYS A 692 -11.31 -28.98 -28.26
C LYS A 692 -9.87 -29.17 -28.70
N LYS A 693 -8.90 -28.51 -28.07
CA LYS A 693 -7.47 -28.73 -28.35
C LYS A 693 -7.02 -30.13 -27.94
N GLU A 694 -7.50 -30.68 -26.82
CA GLU A 694 -7.24 -32.06 -26.41
C GLU A 694 -7.88 -33.08 -27.37
N GLU A 695 -9.06 -32.77 -27.93
CA GLU A 695 -9.76 -33.56 -28.94
C GLU A 695 -9.12 -33.44 -30.33
N ASP A 696 -8.63 -32.25 -30.71
CA ASP A 696 -7.99 -31.94 -32.01
C ASP A 696 -6.51 -32.35 -32.05
N GLU A 697 -5.80 -32.35 -30.91
CA GLU A 697 -4.39 -32.78 -30.79
C GLU A 697 -4.23 -34.26 -30.39
N GLY A 698 -5.34 -35.02 -30.28
CA GLY A 698 -5.30 -36.48 -30.21
C GLY A 698 -4.45 -37.05 -29.07
N TYR A 699 -4.50 -36.46 -27.87
CA TYR A 699 -3.84 -37.02 -26.69
C TYR A 699 -4.73 -38.08 -26.03
N LYS A 700 -4.58 -39.36 -26.43
CA LYS A 700 -5.16 -40.47 -25.68
C LYS A 700 -4.44 -40.60 -24.33
N MET A 701 -5.08 -40.16 -23.24
CA MET A 701 -4.80 -40.72 -21.91
C MET A 701 -5.13 -42.22 -21.95
N LYS A 702 -4.09 -43.06 -22.13
CA LYS A 702 -4.15 -44.45 -21.69
C LYS A 702 -3.62 -44.51 -20.26
N ASN A 703 -4.44 -45.11 -19.40
CA ASN A 703 -4.10 -45.55 -18.05
C ASN A 703 -2.65 -46.02 -17.91
N ASN A 704 -2.02 -45.57 -16.83
CA ASN A 704 -0.79 -46.15 -16.31
C ASN A 704 -0.89 -47.67 -16.27
N ASN A 705 -0.06 -48.33 -17.07
CA ASN A 705 0.80 -49.41 -16.59
C ASN A 705 2.09 -49.38 -17.41
N ASN A 706 3.10 -48.75 -16.82
CA ASN A 706 4.48 -48.86 -17.24
C ASN A 706 4.97 -50.30 -17.07
N LEU A 707 5.20 -50.97 -18.20
CA LEU A 707 6.40 -51.74 -18.43
C LEU A 707 7.14 -51.08 -19.61
N LYS A 708 8.27 -50.46 -19.27
CA LYS A 708 9.57 -50.48 -19.96
C LYS A 708 9.73 -50.12 -21.46
N GLU A 709 10.81 -49.35 -21.63
CA GLU A 709 11.86 -49.40 -22.67
C GLU A 709 11.87 -48.36 -23.80
N ASP A 710 13.11 -47.99 -24.11
CA ASP A 710 13.61 -46.74 -24.70
C ASP A 710 13.39 -46.56 -26.22
N CYS A 711 13.37 -45.27 -26.61
CA CYS A 711 13.66 -44.59 -27.90
C CYS A 711 14.32 -45.41 -29.04
N PRO A 712 14.11 -45.09 -30.36
CA PRO A 712 14.61 -43.83 -30.95
C PRO A 712 13.99 -43.26 -32.27
N HIS A 713 14.16 -41.94 -32.47
CA HIS A 713 14.48 -41.17 -33.71
C HIS A 713 13.60 -41.09 -35.01
N TYR A 714 13.42 -39.82 -35.47
CA TYR A 714 13.53 -39.25 -36.85
C TYR A 714 12.55 -39.65 -37.99
N TYR A 715 11.79 -38.70 -38.58
CA TYR A 715 12.03 -38.07 -39.92
C TYR A 715 10.88 -37.16 -40.42
N ASN A 716 11.28 -36.27 -41.33
CA ASN A 716 10.66 -35.08 -41.97
C ASN A 716 9.33 -35.17 -42.75
N GLU A 717 8.73 -33.97 -42.85
CA GLU A 717 8.09 -33.27 -43.99
C GLU A 717 7.49 -34.01 -45.22
N LYS A 718 6.40 -33.38 -45.71
CA LYS A 718 5.81 -33.42 -47.07
C LYS A 718 5.01 -34.67 -47.45
N ARG A 719 3.69 -34.52 -47.29
CA ARG A 719 2.73 -34.92 -48.34
C ARG A 719 1.47 -34.05 -48.23
N LEU A 720 1.53 -32.83 -48.76
CA LEU A 720 1.01 -32.46 -50.08
C LEU A 720 -0.45 -32.88 -50.33
N LYS A 721 -1.31 -31.86 -50.31
CA LYS A 721 -2.24 -31.49 -51.38
C LYS A 721 -3.19 -32.58 -51.86
N LYS A 722 -4.40 -32.53 -51.31
CA LYS A 722 -5.73 -32.84 -51.89
C LYS A 722 -6.61 -32.92 -50.64
N GLU A 723 -7.35 -31.89 -50.27
CA GLU A 723 -8.71 -31.69 -50.77
C GLU A 723 -9.24 -30.30 -50.33
N GLU A 724 -8.77 -29.25 -50.98
CA GLU A 724 -9.57 -28.03 -51.15
C GLU A 724 -10.34 -28.17 -52.47
N LYS A 725 -11.63 -28.52 -52.39
CA LYS A 725 -12.68 -27.99 -53.28
C LYS A 725 -14.04 -28.55 -52.88
N LYS A 726 -14.90 -27.62 -52.46
CA LYS A 726 -16.37 -27.67 -52.28
C LYS A 726 -16.79 -27.58 -50.81
N HIS A 727 -16.91 -26.35 -50.31
CA HIS A 727 -18.21 -25.77 -50.01
C HIS A 727 -18.02 -24.37 -49.41
N TYR A 728 -18.09 -23.36 -50.28
CA TYR A 728 -18.45 -22.00 -49.92
C TYR A 728 -19.84 -21.75 -50.48
N GLN A 729 -20.83 -21.47 -49.62
CA GLN A 729 -21.95 -20.55 -49.87
C GLN A 729 -22.89 -20.53 -48.66
N LYS A 730 -22.66 -19.57 -47.75
CA LYS A 730 -23.64 -18.55 -47.34
C LYS A 730 -22.98 -17.61 -46.33
N SER A 731 -22.66 -16.43 -46.85
CA SER A 731 -22.31 -15.17 -46.21
C SER A 731 -23.39 -14.78 -45.18
N SER A 732 -23.10 -14.29 -43.98
CA SER A 732 -22.50 -12.98 -43.65
C SER A 732 -23.18 -11.83 -44.38
N ASP A 733 -23.95 -11.02 -43.65
CA ASP A 733 -24.06 -9.58 -43.89
C ASP A 733 -24.44 -8.93 -42.55
N SER A 734 -23.45 -8.30 -41.94
CA SER A 734 -23.60 -7.21 -40.98
C SER A 734 -23.67 -5.90 -41.77
N ASN A 735 -24.57 -5.00 -41.39
CA ASN A 735 -24.27 -3.57 -41.47
C ASN A 735 -25.10 -2.76 -40.47
N LEU A 736 -24.37 -1.86 -39.82
CA LEU A 736 -24.77 -0.97 -38.74
C LEU A 736 -25.82 0.05 -39.18
N ASN A 737 -26.85 0.21 -38.36
CA ASN A 737 -27.51 1.49 -38.12
C ASN A 737 -27.08 1.97 -36.74
N SER A 738 -26.17 2.95 -36.71
CA SER A 738 -25.81 3.70 -35.52
C SER A 738 -26.91 4.71 -35.21
N ASN A 739 -27.78 4.39 -34.25
CA ASN A 739 -28.40 5.37 -33.36
C ASN A 739 -29.04 4.61 -32.19
N ASN A 740 -28.69 5.08 -30.98
CA ASN A 740 -29.12 4.59 -29.67
C ASN A 740 -28.52 3.23 -29.23
N ASN A 741 -27.42 3.30 -28.49
CA ASN A 741 -27.48 2.97 -27.06
C ASN A 741 -26.21 3.38 -26.33
N ASN A 742 -26.39 4.19 -25.28
CA ASN A 742 -25.42 4.56 -24.27
C ASN A 742 -24.81 3.31 -23.60
N ASN A 743 -23.69 2.81 -24.10
CA ASN A 743 -22.83 1.86 -23.38
C ASN A 743 -21.42 2.46 -23.22
N ASN A 744 -21.34 3.62 -22.56
CA ASN A 744 -20.10 3.98 -21.85
C ASN A 744 -20.06 3.17 -20.55
N ASN A 745 -19.86 1.85 -20.65
CA ASN A 745 -19.52 1.05 -19.48
C ASN A 745 -18.14 1.51 -19.02
N THR A 746 -18.13 2.47 -18.10
CA THR A 746 -16.88 3.03 -17.61
C THR A 746 -16.49 2.23 -16.37
N TYR A 747 -15.49 1.37 -16.55
CA TYR A 747 -15.09 0.39 -15.56
C TYR A 747 -14.03 1.01 -14.64
N TYR A 748 -14.50 1.73 -13.62
CA TYR A 748 -13.61 2.36 -12.66
C TYR A 748 -13.01 1.32 -11.72
N LEU A 749 -13.79 0.52 -10.99
CA LEU A 749 -13.28 -0.50 -10.05
C LEU A 749 -13.57 -1.95 -10.48
N SER A 750 -12.80 -2.90 -9.95
CA SER A 750 -13.05 -4.34 -10.11
C SER A 750 -13.18 -5.03 -8.76
N ILE A 751 -14.19 -5.87 -8.59
CA ILE A 751 -14.34 -6.78 -7.44
C ILE A 751 -14.14 -8.21 -7.93
N ILE A 752 -13.11 -8.89 -7.41
CA ILE A 752 -12.88 -10.32 -7.56
C ILE A 752 -13.35 -10.99 -6.29
N GLU A 753 -14.34 -11.87 -6.39
CA GLU A 753 -14.80 -12.68 -5.26
C GLU A 753 -14.17 -14.08 -5.31
N ILE A 754 -13.46 -14.43 -4.25
CA ILE A 754 -12.91 -15.77 -4.05
C ILE A 754 -13.76 -16.49 -3.00
N ASN A 755 -14.58 -17.41 -3.46
CA ASN A 755 -15.38 -18.28 -2.61
C ASN A 755 -14.53 -19.44 -2.10
N LEU A 756 -14.10 -19.35 -0.85
CA LEU A 756 -13.54 -20.49 -0.13
C LEU A 756 -14.70 -21.18 0.58
N ASN A 757 -15.13 -22.34 0.06
CA ASN A 757 -15.97 -23.28 0.84
C ASN A 757 -15.33 -23.48 2.22
N GLU A 758 -16.10 -23.85 3.25
CA GLU A 758 -15.67 -24.15 4.63
C GLU A 758 -14.40 -25.03 4.70
N MET A 759 -13.24 -24.49 4.33
CA MET A 759 -11.95 -25.08 4.53
C MET A 759 -11.79 -25.00 6.03
N GLU A 760 -11.61 -26.17 6.66
CA GLU A 760 -11.67 -26.28 8.12
C GLU A 760 -10.77 -25.26 8.82
N MET A 761 -9.70 -24.79 8.16
CA MET A 761 -8.86 -23.67 8.60
C MET A 761 -8.18 -22.98 7.40
N SER A 762 -8.22 -21.65 7.33
CA SER A 762 -7.45 -20.87 6.35
C SER A 762 -5.93 -20.94 6.62
N TYR A 763 -5.11 -20.57 5.63
CA TYR A 763 -3.63 -20.58 5.75
C TYR A 763 -3.14 -19.73 6.94
N GLY A 764 -3.77 -18.57 7.15
CA GLY A 764 -3.52 -17.70 8.31
C GLY A 764 -3.91 -18.35 9.63
N SER A 765 -5.11 -18.93 9.69
CA SER A 765 -5.60 -19.64 10.89
C SER A 765 -4.78 -20.89 11.21
N GLN A 766 -4.16 -21.56 10.23
CA GLN A 766 -3.22 -22.67 10.47
C GLN A 766 -1.93 -22.18 11.16
N ARG A 767 -1.34 -21.06 10.71
CA ARG A 767 -0.17 -20.44 11.37
C ARG A 767 -0.51 -19.97 12.79
N PHE A 768 -1.71 -19.42 12.98
CA PHE A 768 -2.18 -18.93 14.28
C PHE A 768 -2.53 -20.06 15.26
N ILE A 769 -3.20 -21.12 14.83
CA ILE A 769 -3.59 -22.24 15.70
C ILE A 769 -2.37 -23.06 16.16
N THR A 770 -1.35 -23.20 15.31
CA THR A 770 -0.07 -23.83 15.70
C THR A 770 0.57 -23.08 16.89
N LEU A 771 0.28 -21.80 17.04
CA LEU A 771 0.72 -20.97 18.17
C LEU A 771 -0.17 -21.09 19.41
N SER A 772 -1.50 -21.08 19.26
CA SER A 772 -2.42 -21.18 20.40
C SER A 772 -2.38 -22.55 21.08
N GLN A 773 -2.21 -23.64 20.31
CA GLN A 773 -2.04 -24.99 20.87
C GLN A 773 -0.73 -25.17 21.66
N GLN A 774 0.29 -24.33 21.41
CA GLN A 774 1.52 -24.35 22.20
C GLN A 774 1.40 -23.60 23.53
N LYS A 775 0.43 -22.68 23.67
CA LYS A 775 0.13 -21.99 24.94
C LYS A 775 -0.50 -22.91 25.99
N GLU A 776 -1.20 -23.97 25.59
CA GLU A 776 -1.71 -24.98 26.54
C GLU A 776 -0.62 -25.94 27.05
N SER A 777 0.57 -25.92 26.42
CA SER A 777 1.72 -26.76 26.80
C SER A 777 2.81 -26.04 27.62
N LEU A 778 2.66 -24.72 27.84
CA LEU A 778 3.48 -23.86 28.70
C LEU A 778 2.66 -23.48 29.94
#